data_AF-A0A819FJM2-F1
#
_entry.id   AF-A0A819FJM2-F1
#
_cell.length_a   1.000
_cell.length_b   1.000
_cell.length_c   1.000
_cell.angle_alpha   90.00
_cell.angle_beta   90.00
_cell.angle_gamma   90.00
#
_symmetry.space_group_name_H-M   'P 1'
#
loop_
_entity.id
_entity.type
_entity.pdbx_description
1 polymer ?
#
loop_
_entity_poly.entity_id
_entity_poly.type
_entity_poly.pdbx_seq_one_letter_code
_entity_poly.pdbx_strand_id
1 'polypeptide(L)'
;MHCLRKIVRRLNKIEQLLSPVDSNDINQWIQNVKEKIKQKVDDITPSPNWQKSIEKQKKQKYAKLHLHPYQQETYQHPCRKLKEYIDQRRSGESSRYYFDRFGYRCLESNRVADRDDDLPRFLLTNHDEDSIGIVLTRAEIWIQYNLAAWIDSSLQSGKGDQTFEKLQNFYENYQNAALNWYYSKNKSIDPIGYSRFILTSLTIIRLIHKTLCEDGRFQRLKLHAIRIPNLLELFEFLVLPNRNEMFQARTLYDYFQEFSKKTYPDLLSNIESRHSFGVQFADQSPEMNETLEKIQEQIEQDKKDKTEELNKAKKKYEELMKEVIDLKCECETDVKLYYKKCDRCKFERTANNIKVDIYECPIPSERESALAVIFELQMPNEIRCYRDILWLFANRPNPKPSHKMYEWLSSRPHGSKLAMFYKGPRDCKVQLLSAKQSLSETHYSAPRSIASTPLEDFFYENSLQVQITPTRPTTLQDECRTLTPELSDPNYKSLQFSIESTQFVQNKTIANLSKCTLQLKPIEFLEFGSFRSGHRLQWWNLLSALETDSLSIDEESVAVLITHALLQNGPFAIDGKALIYSWCPESHQQLLEDHFVDELIVRLERHLKDFECNWQNELVLIIITVVVIRIFTICNSTRKQRMIDLVLKCRHTGAKWIQLILKSIHNPSSSDSNKMDALRDKIGIIGIACLLTFSVYTDASHSLDLSNDDVMSLLNMVTTVHDNLILGNKKLNMSVFMRNLMRQSERVLVSIHPMVKKLLEKNSYELLNEFASIYWAVIRTKGKADGKWKKRSENIYDGWYDGQYESNNVSIDCFNGKFVVNDQSIGFLPNNITSDKLFQRVFGNHIFEVQRGEQDDTYITKHGYHHDEKVHYEFNRQNYCLRIYEHHAQTNDRFELIPPKCFEDELAEIFVSNYSHWWNDKTKIVEFRPVHFQHENFLHDIHYILAIKKGFIRTNNTENRQYLINRSSSFFKNLFTKYFIRLDGEPYVYMLADNGIINIHLSRLGIAFKYSPQHSTITSREYFDMHVDENQCFGTLTGLRSGLLLSPMAAIEHKNRHTLCRKLIVPYGEIRIKNHYCMKFTPFLKDFSAEDGYVDDNCPKKKFLRNKS
;
A
#
# COMPACT_ATOMS: atom_id res chain seq x y z
N MET A 1 -61.86 23.05 34.15
CA MET A 1 -62.36 22.99 35.55
C MET A 1 -61.39 23.61 36.56
N HIS A 2 -60.19 23.08 36.77
CA HIS A 2 -59.25 23.63 37.77
C HIS A 2 -58.80 25.07 37.46
N CYS A 3 -58.48 25.38 36.20
CA CYS A 3 -58.14 26.76 35.78
C CYS A 3 -59.30 27.74 35.96
N LEU A 4 -60.53 27.35 35.62
CA LEU A 4 -61.75 28.16 35.80
C LEU A 4 -62.01 28.47 37.29
N ARG A 5 -61.85 27.49 38.18
CA ARG A 5 -61.96 27.71 39.64
C ARG A 5 -60.88 28.66 40.16
N LYS A 6 -59.68 28.63 39.57
CA LYS A 6 -58.56 29.53 39.93
C LYS A 6 -58.82 30.97 39.46
N ILE A 7 -59.44 31.15 38.30
CA ILE A 7 -59.86 32.46 37.76
C ILE A 7 -60.96 33.06 38.62
N VAL A 8 -62.02 32.29 38.94
CA VAL A 8 -63.11 32.74 39.83
C VAL A 8 -62.58 33.14 41.21
N ARG A 9 -61.67 32.36 41.79
CA ARG A 9 -61.04 32.72 43.08
C ARG A 9 -60.22 34.01 43.03
N ARG A 10 -59.57 34.32 41.90
CA ARG A 10 -58.80 35.56 41.73
C ARG A 10 -59.71 36.76 41.47
N LEU A 11 -60.79 36.59 40.71
CA LEU A 11 -61.83 37.62 40.53
C LEU A 11 -62.47 38.01 41.87
N ASN A 12 -62.84 37.02 42.69
CA ASN A 12 -63.42 37.28 44.02
C ASN A 12 -62.43 37.97 44.97
N LYS A 13 -61.12 37.70 44.85
CA LYS A 13 -60.07 38.41 45.61
C LYS A 13 -59.90 39.86 45.18
N ILE A 14 -60.12 40.17 43.90
CA ILE A 14 -60.06 41.54 43.38
C ILE A 14 -61.29 42.32 43.83
N GLU A 15 -62.47 41.69 43.90
CA GLU A 15 -63.70 42.31 44.44
C GLU A 15 -63.64 42.64 45.93
N GLN A 16 -62.88 41.86 46.70
CA GLN A 16 -62.70 42.08 48.14
C GLN A 16 -61.76 43.24 48.49
N LEU A 17 -61.16 43.92 47.50
CA LEU A 17 -60.33 45.12 47.73
C LEU A 17 -61.15 46.42 47.93
N LEU A 18 -62.48 46.34 48.01
CA LEU A 18 -63.36 47.49 48.18
C LEU A 18 -63.54 47.88 49.67
N SER A 19 -62.71 48.81 50.16
CA SER A 19 -63.03 49.84 51.19
C SER A 19 -61.75 50.56 51.65
N PRO A 20 -61.74 51.88 51.99
CA PRO A 20 -62.33 53.04 51.33
C PRO A 20 -61.21 54.07 51.07
N VAL A 21 -60.55 54.01 49.90
CA VAL A 21 -59.67 55.08 49.44
C VAL A 21 -60.17 55.47 48.05
N ASP A 22 -60.82 56.63 47.98
CA ASP A 22 -61.40 57.21 46.77
C ASP A 22 -60.32 57.47 45.71
N SER A 23 -60.13 56.49 44.82
CA SER A 23 -59.40 56.64 43.57
C SER A 23 -60.28 56.11 42.44
N ASN A 24 -60.84 57.02 41.65
CA ASN A 24 -61.67 56.69 40.49
C ASN A 24 -60.94 55.77 39.48
N ASP A 25 -59.61 55.85 39.43
CA ASP A 25 -58.76 55.05 38.54
C ASP A 25 -58.73 53.56 38.89
N ILE A 26 -58.77 53.21 40.18
CA ILE A 26 -58.73 51.81 40.63
C ILE A 26 -60.05 51.10 40.28
N ASN A 27 -61.17 51.79 40.45
CA ASN A 27 -62.49 51.26 40.08
C ASN A 27 -62.62 51.03 38.57
N GLN A 28 -62.08 51.95 37.76
CA GLN A 28 -62.07 51.82 36.30
C GLN A 28 -61.14 50.70 35.83
N TRP A 29 -59.99 50.52 36.48
CA TRP A 29 -59.08 49.39 36.22
C TRP A 29 -59.72 48.03 36.55
N ILE A 30 -60.41 47.91 37.69
CA ILE A 30 -61.08 46.66 38.09
C ILE A 30 -62.18 46.29 37.08
N GLN A 31 -62.96 47.26 36.58
CA GLN A 31 -63.99 46.99 35.58
C GLN A 31 -63.42 46.57 34.22
N ASN A 32 -62.36 47.25 33.75
CA ASN A 32 -61.67 46.86 32.52
C ASN A 32 -61.06 45.45 32.58
N VAL A 33 -60.53 45.06 33.74
CA VAL A 33 -59.98 43.72 33.97
C VAL A 33 -61.10 42.67 33.99
N LYS A 34 -62.27 42.98 34.58
CA LYS A 34 -63.44 42.10 34.58
C LYS A 34 -63.98 41.85 33.17
N GLU A 35 -64.11 42.87 32.33
CA GLU A 35 -64.57 42.71 30.94
C GLU A 35 -63.59 41.91 30.08
N LYS A 36 -62.28 42.19 30.18
CA LYS A 36 -61.25 41.42 29.46
C LYS A 36 -61.21 39.94 29.88
N ILE A 37 -61.45 39.64 31.15
CA ILE A 37 -61.53 38.26 31.63
C ILE A 37 -62.81 37.59 31.12
N LYS A 38 -63.96 38.26 31.15
CA LYS A 38 -65.21 37.71 30.58
C LYS A 38 -65.09 37.40 29.08
N GLN A 39 -64.51 38.30 28.29
CA GLN A 39 -64.32 38.09 26.85
C GLN A 39 -63.41 36.89 26.52
N LYS A 40 -62.41 36.59 27.38
CA LYS A 40 -61.46 35.48 27.16
C LYS A 40 -61.87 34.16 27.78
N VAL A 41 -62.92 34.11 28.61
CA VAL A 41 -63.38 32.85 29.23
C VAL A 41 -64.01 31.92 28.19
N ASP A 42 -64.65 32.47 27.17
CA ASP A 42 -65.24 31.72 26.06
C ASP A 42 -64.16 31.06 25.17
N ASP A 43 -62.96 31.65 25.07
CA ASP A 43 -61.81 31.07 24.36
C ASP A 43 -61.12 29.93 25.13
N ILE A 44 -61.32 29.85 26.45
CA ILE A 44 -60.64 28.89 27.35
C ILE A 44 -61.54 27.70 27.70
N THR A 45 -62.82 27.75 27.32
CA THR A 45 -63.75 26.63 27.51
C THR A 45 -63.54 25.62 26.37
N PRO A 46 -63.09 24.37 26.65
CA PRO A 46 -62.89 23.39 25.59
C PRO A 46 -64.23 23.07 24.91
N SER A 47 -64.25 23.10 23.58
CA SER A 47 -65.42 22.74 22.76
C SER A 47 -66.08 21.43 23.27
N PRO A 48 -67.41 21.39 23.43
CA PRO A 48 -68.15 20.18 23.83
C PRO A 48 -67.84 18.95 22.97
N ASN A 49 -67.38 19.16 21.73
CA ASN A 49 -67.00 18.09 20.80
C ASN A 49 -65.70 17.37 21.20
N TRP A 50 -64.78 18.04 21.88
CA TRP A 50 -63.53 17.43 22.35
C TRP A 50 -63.77 16.48 23.53
N GLN A 51 -64.65 16.86 24.48
CA GLN A 51 -65.04 15.98 25.58
C GLN A 51 -65.83 14.76 25.09
N LYS A 52 -66.75 14.95 24.13
CA LYS A 52 -67.45 13.83 23.47
C LYS A 52 -66.48 12.91 22.71
N SER A 53 -65.41 13.42 22.10
CA SER A 53 -64.39 12.59 21.43
C SER A 53 -63.56 11.74 22.42
N ILE A 54 -63.26 12.26 23.61
CA ILE A 54 -62.58 11.52 24.68
C ILE A 54 -63.51 10.45 25.27
N GLU A 55 -64.80 10.76 25.45
CA GLU A 55 -65.78 9.77 25.92
C GLU A 55 -66.11 8.69 24.88
N LYS A 56 -66.12 9.03 23.58
CA LYS A 56 -66.27 8.05 22.49
C LYS A 56 -65.05 7.12 22.40
N GLN A 57 -63.83 7.64 22.59
CA GLN A 57 -62.61 6.83 22.72
C GLN A 57 -62.58 5.99 24.01
N LYS A 58 -63.17 6.47 25.12
CA LYS A 58 -63.39 5.68 26.35
C LYS A 58 -64.41 4.56 26.20
N LYS A 59 -65.34 4.61 25.24
CA LYS A 59 -66.34 3.54 25.04
C LYS A 59 -65.91 2.49 24.02
N GLN A 60 -65.08 2.83 23.03
CA GLN A 60 -64.63 1.86 22.01
C GLN A 60 -63.35 1.07 22.37
N LYS A 61 -62.56 1.51 23.36
CA LYS A 61 -61.22 0.93 23.65
C LYS A 61 -61.14 0.02 24.89
N TYR A 62 -62.25 -0.16 25.62
CA TYR A 62 -62.32 -0.92 26.88
C TYR A 62 -63.26 -2.14 26.77
N ALA A 63 -63.18 -2.90 25.67
CA ALA A 63 -63.61 -4.29 25.72
C ALA A 63 -62.63 -5.05 26.63
N LYS A 64 -63.15 -5.77 27.65
CA LYS A 64 -62.33 -6.71 28.45
C LYS A 64 -61.67 -7.69 27.48
N LEU A 65 -60.34 -7.63 27.40
CA LEU A 65 -59.53 -8.55 26.60
C LEU A 65 -59.46 -9.87 27.36
N HIS A 66 -60.35 -10.80 27.05
CA HIS A 66 -60.20 -12.20 27.47
C HIS A 66 -59.07 -12.84 26.66
N LEU A 67 -57.84 -12.61 27.11
CA LEU A 67 -56.63 -13.18 26.51
C LEU A 67 -56.40 -14.56 27.11
N HIS A 68 -56.82 -15.61 26.42
CA HIS A 68 -56.42 -16.98 26.74
C HIS A 68 -55.11 -17.31 26.03
N PRO A 69 -53.96 -17.39 26.72
CA PRO A 69 -52.68 -17.67 26.09
C PRO A 69 -52.54 -19.13 25.61
N TYR A 70 -53.45 -20.02 26.01
CA TYR A 70 -53.33 -21.47 25.82
C TYR A 70 -53.73 -22.01 24.43
N GLN A 71 -53.95 -21.13 23.45
CA GLN A 71 -54.16 -21.58 22.06
C GLN A 71 -52.80 -21.92 21.42
N GLN A 72 -52.71 -23.08 20.76
CA GLN A 72 -51.48 -23.58 20.14
C GLN A 72 -50.88 -22.57 19.12
N GLU A 73 -51.75 -21.81 18.45
CA GLU A 73 -51.39 -20.73 17.51
C GLU A 73 -50.61 -19.57 18.16
N THR A 74 -50.73 -19.37 19.47
CA THR A 74 -50.02 -18.32 20.22
C THR A 74 -48.50 -18.54 20.22
N TYR A 75 -48.08 -19.80 20.18
CA TYR A 75 -46.67 -20.20 20.30
C TYR A 75 -46.06 -20.66 18.98
N GLN A 76 -46.88 -20.95 17.97
CA GLN A 76 -46.42 -21.48 16.70
C GLN A 76 -45.89 -20.35 15.81
N HIS A 77 -44.58 -20.34 15.59
CA HIS A 77 -43.88 -19.44 14.67
C HIS A 77 -43.98 -19.97 13.24
N PRO A 78 -44.41 -19.16 12.26
CA PRO A 78 -44.63 -19.64 10.90
C PRO A 78 -43.32 -19.99 10.19
N CYS A 79 -42.22 -19.29 10.48
CA CYS A 79 -40.88 -19.50 9.93
C CYS A 79 -40.91 -19.57 8.40
N ARG A 80 -41.61 -18.63 7.74
CA ARG A 80 -41.88 -18.70 6.29
C ARG A 80 -40.58 -18.56 5.51
N LYS A 81 -39.80 -17.51 5.78
CA LYS A 81 -38.52 -17.26 5.11
C LYS A 81 -37.52 -18.41 5.34
N LEU A 82 -37.50 -18.97 6.55
CA LEU A 82 -36.66 -20.15 6.87
C LEU A 82 -37.11 -21.41 6.12
N LYS A 83 -38.42 -21.69 6.05
CA LYS A 83 -38.94 -22.86 5.32
C LYS A 83 -38.69 -22.72 3.82
N GLU A 84 -38.91 -21.53 3.26
CA GLU A 84 -38.57 -21.22 1.87
C GLU A 84 -37.08 -21.43 1.60
N TYR A 85 -36.19 -20.96 2.48
CA TYR A 85 -34.75 -21.20 2.39
C TYR A 85 -34.40 -22.70 2.38
N ILE A 86 -35.03 -23.49 3.25
CA ILE A 86 -34.81 -24.95 3.33
C ILE A 86 -35.44 -25.71 2.16
N ASP A 87 -36.58 -25.26 1.63
CA ASP A 87 -37.29 -25.93 0.54
C ASP A 87 -36.69 -25.61 -0.84
N GLN A 88 -36.14 -24.40 -1.02
CA GLN A 88 -35.32 -24.04 -2.20
C GLN A 88 -34.07 -24.93 -2.33
N ARG A 89 -33.57 -25.52 -1.22
CA ARG A 89 -32.49 -26.53 -1.23
C ARG A 89 -32.92 -27.85 -1.88
N ARG A 90 -34.21 -28.22 -1.81
CA ARG A 90 -34.72 -29.52 -2.28
C ARG A 90 -35.10 -29.54 -3.76
N SER A 91 -35.34 -28.38 -4.36
CA SER A 91 -35.88 -28.25 -5.73
C SER A 91 -34.84 -27.94 -6.79
N GLY A 92 -33.59 -27.61 -6.44
CA GLY A 92 -32.50 -27.42 -7.42
C GLY A 92 -32.68 -26.26 -8.42
N GLU A 93 -33.72 -25.43 -8.28
CA GLU A 93 -34.00 -24.31 -9.19
C GLU A 93 -33.77 -22.96 -8.50
N SER A 94 -32.71 -22.27 -8.93
CA SER A 94 -32.38 -20.91 -8.50
C SER A 94 -33.32 -19.87 -9.09
N SER A 95 -33.75 -18.91 -8.26
CA SER A 95 -34.39 -17.68 -8.68
C SER A 95 -33.40 -16.79 -9.46
N ARG A 96 -33.63 -16.65 -10.77
CA ARG A 96 -33.02 -15.63 -11.63
C ARG A 96 -33.68 -14.27 -11.38
N TYR A 97 -33.20 -13.47 -10.43
CA TYR A 97 -33.42 -12.02 -10.48
C TYR A 97 -32.28 -11.33 -9.74
N TYR A 98 -31.69 -10.32 -10.37
CA TYR A 98 -30.43 -9.61 -10.06
C TYR A 98 -29.15 -10.19 -10.67
N PHE A 99 -29.11 -10.19 -12.01
CA PHE A 99 -27.86 -9.98 -12.75
C PHE A 99 -28.01 -8.72 -13.60
N ASP A 100 -27.47 -7.61 -13.12
CA ASP A 100 -26.72 -6.72 -13.99
C ASP A 100 -25.74 -5.84 -13.18
N ARG A 101 -24.54 -5.67 -13.72
CA ARG A 101 -23.31 -5.07 -13.12
C ARG A 101 -22.58 -5.95 -12.11
N PHE A 102 -21.58 -6.69 -12.60
CA PHE A 102 -20.17 -6.56 -12.22
C PHE A 102 -19.38 -7.47 -13.17
N GLY A 103 -18.90 -6.89 -14.27
CA GLY A 103 -18.03 -7.58 -15.22
C GLY A 103 -16.62 -7.65 -14.67
N TYR A 104 -16.22 -8.82 -14.19
CA TYR A 104 -14.80 -9.17 -14.06
C TYR A 104 -14.42 -10.01 -15.28
N ARG A 105 -13.79 -9.35 -16.25
CA ARG A 105 -13.00 -10.04 -17.28
C ARG A 105 -11.72 -10.51 -16.62
N CYS A 106 -11.53 -11.83 -16.51
CA CYS A 106 -10.18 -12.37 -16.40
C CYS A 106 -9.47 -12.09 -17.73
N LEU A 107 -8.41 -11.28 -17.65
CA LEU A 107 -7.49 -11.03 -18.75
C LEU A 107 -6.67 -12.31 -18.98
N GLU A 108 -6.90 -12.97 -20.12
CA GLU A 108 -5.91 -13.86 -20.69
C GLU A 108 -4.65 -13.03 -20.98
N SER A 109 -3.60 -13.25 -20.18
CA SER A 109 -2.31 -12.67 -20.51
C SER A 109 -1.76 -13.40 -21.73
N ASN A 110 -1.80 -12.74 -22.89
CA ASN A 110 -1.01 -13.13 -24.05
C ASN A 110 0.47 -13.13 -23.65
N ARG A 111 1.03 -14.30 -23.33
CA ARG A 111 2.47 -14.47 -23.11
C ARG A 111 3.08 -15.02 -24.39
N VAL A 112 3.73 -14.12 -25.13
CA VAL A 112 4.66 -14.48 -26.20
C VAL A 112 5.83 -15.21 -25.57
N ALA A 113 6.20 -16.37 -26.12
CA ALA A 113 7.36 -17.13 -25.69
C ALA A 113 8.64 -16.29 -25.92
N ASP A 114 9.33 -15.93 -24.84
CA ASP A 114 10.72 -15.47 -24.91
C ASP A 114 11.55 -16.60 -25.52
N ARG A 115 12.24 -16.35 -26.63
CA ARG A 115 13.37 -17.19 -27.05
C ARG A 115 14.59 -16.70 -26.27
N ASP A 116 15.33 -17.64 -25.67
CA ASP A 116 16.45 -17.36 -24.75
C ASP A 116 17.62 -16.55 -25.37
N ASP A 117 17.62 -16.35 -26.70
CA ASP A 117 18.70 -15.70 -27.48
C ASP A 117 18.49 -14.21 -27.78
N ASP A 118 17.35 -13.59 -27.42
CA ASP A 118 17.09 -12.15 -27.67
C ASP A 118 17.12 -11.34 -26.35
N LEU A 119 17.33 -10.02 -26.44
CA LEU A 119 17.29 -9.13 -25.26
C LEU A 119 15.95 -9.31 -24.53
N PRO A 120 15.92 -9.33 -23.18
CA PRO A 120 14.68 -9.49 -22.42
C PRO A 120 13.63 -8.46 -22.85
N ARG A 121 12.50 -8.91 -23.41
CA ARG A 121 11.42 -8.03 -23.88
C ARG A 121 10.52 -7.66 -22.72
N PHE A 122 10.63 -6.42 -22.25
CA PHE A 122 9.82 -5.94 -21.15
C PHE A 122 8.41 -5.53 -21.61
N LEU A 123 7.39 -6.33 -21.28
CA LEU A 123 6.01 -5.87 -21.26
C LEU A 123 5.74 -5.22 -19.89
N LEU A 124 6.17 -3.96 -19.72
CA LEU A 124 5.82 -3.13 -18.56
C LEU A 124 4.42 -2.53 -18.74
N THR A 125 3.41 -3.38 -18.97
CA THR A 125 2.01 -2.94 -18.88
C THR A 125 1.57 -3.15 -17.43
N ASN A 126 1.52 -2.03 -16.70
CA ASN A 126 0.93 -1.85 -15.37
C ASN A 126 -0.14 -2.91 -15.09
N HIS A 127 0.03 -3.80 -14.10
CA HIS A 127 -1.10 -4.33 -13.30
C HIS A 127 -0.69 -5.08 -12.02
N ASP A 128 0.58 -5.41 -11.77
CA ASP A 128 0.99 -5.99 -10.47
C ASP A 128 2.40 -5.55 -10.04
N GLU A 129 2.52 -4.81 -8.92
CA GLU A 129 3.81 -4.42 -8.33
C GLU A 129 4.68 -5.65 -7.99
N ASP A 130 4.06 -6.77 -7.60
CA ASP A 130 4.77 -8.01 -7.28
C ASP A 130 5.52 -8.61 -8.49
N SER A 131 5.11 -8.29 -9.72
CA SER A 131 5.74 -8.83 -10.92
C SER A 131 7.02 -8.10 -11.34
N ILE A 132 7.15 -6.80 -11.01
CA ILE A 132 8.22 -5.96 -11.56
C ILE A 132 9.59 -6.25 -10.91
N GLY A 133 9.62 -6.53 -9.60
CA GLY A 133 10.86 -6.86 -8.90
C GLY A 133 11.51 -8.15 -9.43
N ILE A 134 10.69 -9.15 -9.75
CA ILE A 134 11.13 -10.41 -10.37
C ILE A 134 11.65 -10.16 -11.79
N VAL A 135 10.93 -9.37 -12.59
CA VAL A 135 11.34 -9.02 -13.96
C VAL A 135 12.70 -8.29 -13.96
N LEU A 136 12.89 -7.33 -13.05
CA LEU A 136 14.18 -6.63 -12.89
C LEU A 136 15.29 -7.59 -12.50
N THR A 137 15.05 -8.47 -11.51
CA THR A 137 16.03 -9.47 -11.07
C THR A 137 16.46 -10.38 -12.22
N ARG A 138 15.51 -10.85 -13.03
CA ARG A 138 15.78 -11.69 -14.21
C ARG A 138 16.64 -10.95 -15.24
N ALA A 139 16.31 -9.69 -15.54
CA ALA A 139 17.07 -8.89 -16.48
C ALA A 139 18.51 -8.66 -16.01
N GLU A 140 18.69 -8.34 -14.73
CA GLU A 140 20.02 -8.12 -14.14
C GLU A 140 20.88 -9.39 -14.18
N ILE A 141 20.30 -10.55 -13.86
CA ILE A 141 20.98 -11.84 -13.98
C ILE A 141 21.31 -12.14 -15.46
N TRP A 142 20.38 -11.93 -16.38
CA TRP A 142 20.63 -12.16 -17.81
C TRP A 142 21.76 -11.27 -18.32
N ILE A 143 21.79 -9.97 -17.95
CA ILE A 143 22.85 -9.04 -18.35
C ILE A 143 24.21 -9.53 -17.82
N GLN A 144 24.23 -9.99 -16.57
CA GLN A 144 25.44 -10.47 -15.93
C GLN A 144 26.07 -11.68 -16.65
N TYR A 145 25.26 -12.62 -17.13
CA TYR A 145 25.75 -13.88 -17.68
C TYR A 145 25.74 -13.98 -19.21
N ASN A 146 24.84 -13.27 -19.90
CA ASN A 146 24.57 -13.50 -21.33
C ASN A 146 24.88 -12.30 -22.24
N LEU A 147 24.94 -11.06 -21.71
CA LEU A 147 25.06 -9.86 -22.55
C LEU A 147 26.32 -9.86 -23.43
N ALA A 148 27.46 -10.31 -22.90
CA ALA A 148 28.71 -10.36 -23.66
C ALA A 148 28.59 -11.27 -24.89
N ALA A 149 28.12 -12.51 -24.69
CA ALA A 149 27.91 -13.47 -25.78
C ALA A 149 26.86 -12.99 -26.79
N TRP A 150 25.82 -12.30 -26.31
CA TRP A 150 24.79 -11.71 -27.17
C TRP A 150 25.34 -10.59 -28.07
N ILE A 151 26.21 -9.71 -27.54
CA ILE A 151 26.87 -8.67 -28.35
C ILE A 151 27.76 -9.33 -29.42
N ASP A 152 28.60 -10.29 -29.03
CA ASP A 152 29.53 -10.96 -29.94
C ASP A 152 28.81 -11.66 -31.10
N SER A 153 27.78 -12.45 -30.79
CA SER A 153 26.96 -13.16 -31.79
C SER A 153 26.19 -12.20 -32.70
N SER A 154 25.66 -11.10 -32.16
CA SER A 154 24.93 -10.10 -32.93
C SER A 154 25.82 -9.38 -33.94
N LEU A 155 27.06 -9.05 -33.56
CA LEU A 155 28.04 -8.42 -34.44
C LEU A 155 28.48 -9.35 -35.57
N GLN A 156 28.70 -10.64 -35.27
CA GLN A 156 29.03 -11.65 -36.28
C GLN A 156 27.92 -11.84 -37.33
N SER A 157 26.67 -11.57 -36.97
CA SER A 157 25.52 -11.67 -37.89
C SER A 157 25.37 -10.50 -38.88
N GLY A 158 26.28 -9.51 -38.84
CA GLY A 158 26.28 -8.34 -39.75
C GLY A 158 25.21 -7.29 -39.43
N LYS A 159 24.61 -7.31 -38.23
CA LYS A 159 23.54 -6.40 -37.79
C LYS A 159 23.99 -5.34 -36.78
N GLY A 160 25.27 -4.94 -36.82
CA GLY A 160 25.89 -4.09 -35.80
C GLY A 160 25.11 -2.82 -35.45
N ASP A 161 24.64 -2.07 -36.46
CA ASP A 161 23.88 -0.83 -36.23
C ASP A 161 22.58 -1.06 -35.44
N GLN A 162 21.85 -2.14 -35.76
CA GLN A 162 20.61 -2.49 -35.05
C GLN A 162 20.87 -3.01 -33.64
N THR A 163 22.05 -3.56 -33.36
CA THR A 163 22.42 -4.11 -32.06
C THR A 163 22.54 -3.01 -31.00
N PHE A 164 23.26 -1.92 -31.30
CA PHE A 164 23.44 -0.82 -30.34
C PHE A 164 22.15 -0.05 -30.07
N GLU A 165 21.29 0.14 -31.08
CA GLU A 165 19.97 0.76 -30.90
C GLU A 165 19.04 -0.09 -30.03
N LYS A 166 19.00 -1.40 -30.25
CA LYS A 166 18.26 -2.32 -29.39
C LYS A 166 18.74 -2.25 -27.95
N LEU A 167 20.05 -2.17 -27.74
CA LEU A 167 20.65 -2.08 -26.41
C LEU A 167 20.37 -0.74 -25.74
N GLN A 168 20.39 0.37 -26.47
CA GLN A 168 19.97 1.68 -25.98
C GLN A 168 18.49 1.67 -25.55
N ASN A 169 17.60 1.19 -26.41
CA ASN A 169 16.16 1.09 -26.09
C ASN A 169 15.91 0.18 -24.87
N PHE A 170 16.64 -0.93 -24.77
CA PHE A 170 16.61 -1.79 -23.60
C PHE A 170 17.08 -1.06 -22.34
N TYR A 171 18.21 -0.34 -22.40
CA TYR A 171 18.76 0.39 -21.28
C TYR A 171 17.82 1.48 -20.77
N GLU A 172 17.20 2.24 -21.67
CA GLU A 172 16.22 3.27 -21.32
C GLU A 172 15.02 2.69 -20.57
N ASN A 173 14.46 1.57 -21.07
CA ASN A 173 13.35 0.89 -20.41
C ASN A 173 13.77 0.30 -19.05
N TYR A 174 14.95 -0.34 -19.00
CA TYR A 174 15.49 -0.89 -17.76
C TYR A 174 15.74 0.20 -16.71
N GLN A 175 16.41 1.30 -17.08
CA GLN A 175 16.70 2.41 -16.19
C GLN A 175 15.41 3.01 -15.62
N ASN A 176 14.41 3.26 -16.46
CA ASN A 176 13.13 3.78 -16.01
C ASN A 176 12.44 2.83 -15.01
N ALA A 177 12.40 1.53 -15.29
CA ALA A 177 11.80 0.55 -14.41
C ALA A 177 12.57 0.38 -13.10
N ALA A 178 13.90 0.23 -13.18
CA ALA A 178 14.78 0.03 -12.04
C ALA A 178 14.80 1.26 -11.12
N LEU A 179 14.89 2.46 -11.68
CA LEU A 179 14.83 3.68 -10.90
C LEU A 179 13.46 3.82 -10.24
N ASN A 180 12.34 3.66 -10.95
CA ASN A 180 11.01 3.76 -10.32
C ASN A 180 10.77 2.72 -9.21
N TRP A 181 11.43 1.56 -9.28
CA TRP A 181 11.27 0.48 -8.33
C TRP A 181 12.20 0.58 -7.11
N TYR A 182 13.50 0.81 -7.34
CA TYR A 182 14.51 0.88 -6.27
C TYR A 182 14.62 2.29 -5.66
N TYR A 183 14.22 3.31 -6.41
CA TYR A 183 14.29 4.72 -6.04
C TYR A 183 12.93 5.41 -6.16
N SER A 184 12.43 5.97 -5.07
CA SER A 184 11.24 6.82 -5.12
C SER A 184 11.35 7.93 -4.10
N LYS A 185 11.04 9.16 -4.51
CA LYS A 185 10.96 10.30 -3.59
C LYS A 185 9.86 10.16 -2.54
N ASN A 186 8.87 9.30 -2.81
CA ASN A 186 7.66 9.13 -2.00
C ASN A 186 7.55 7.73 -1.36
N LYS A 187 8.46 6.79 -1.65
CA LYS A 187 8.53 5.45 -1.03
C LYS A 187 9.90 5.26 -0.37
N SER A 188 10.03 4.23 0.45
CA SER A 188 11.32 3.85 1.05
C SER A 188 12.33 3.38 -0.01
N ILE A 189 13.58 3.80 0.14
CA ILE A 189 14.69 3.46 -0.75
C ILE A 189 15.13 2.00 -0.58
N ASP A 190 15.53 1.34 -1.67
CA ASP A 190 16.17 0.01 -1.67
C ASP A 190 17.66 0.14 -2.02
N PRO A 191 18.55 0.26 -1.01
CA PRO A 191 19.98 0.38 -1.24
C PRO A 191 20.60 -0.78 -2.03
N ILE A 192 20.07 -2.00 -1.85
CA ILE A 192 20.63 -3.18 -2.48
C ILE A 192 20.24 -3.24 -3.95
N GLY A 193 18.95 -3.00 -4.24
CA GLY A 193 18.45 -2.86 -5.59
C GLY A 193 19.11 -1.72 -6.36
N TYR A 194 19.29 -0.55 -5.73
CA TYR A 194 19.99 0.58 -6.36
C TYR A 194 21.47 0.26 -6.65
N SER A 195 22.14 -0.48 -5.76
CA SER A 195 23.52 -0.97 -6.01
C SER A 195 23.59 -1.87 -7.24
N ARG A 196 22.60 -2.75 -7.43
CA ARG A 196 22.49 -3.61 -8.62
C ARG A 196 22.25 -2.81 -9.88
N PHE A 197 21.35 -1.84 -9.84
CA PHE A 197 21.13 -0.92 -10.95
C PHE A 197 22.43 -0.23 -11.39
N ILE A 198 23.26 0.21 -10.43
CA ILE A 198 24.58 0.78 -10.72
C ILE A 198 25.49 -0.26 -11.40
N LEU A 199 25.66 -1.45 -10.82
CA LEU A 199 26.53 -2.49 -11.36
C LEU A 199 26.10 -2.95 -12.76
N THR A 200 24.81 -3.13 -12.98
CA THR A 200 24.23 -3.53 -14.26
C THR A 200 24.43 -2.45 -15.32
N SER A 201 24.19 -1.18 -14.97
CA SER A 201 24.44 -0.05 -15.88
C SER A 201 25.90 0.06 -16.28
N LEU A 202 26.80 -0.02 -15.32
CA LEU A 202 28.25 0.04 -15.56
C LEU A 202 28.75 -1.16 -16.36
N THR A 203 28.13 -2.33 -16.22
CA THR A 203 28.44 -3.52 -17.01
C THR A 203 28.06 -3.31 -18.48
N ILE A 204 26.88 -2.77 -18.75
CA ILE A 204 26.45 -2.40 -20.11
C ILE A 204 27.43 -1.38 -20.72
N ILE A 205 27.74 -0.31 -19.99
CA ILE A 205 28.67 0.75 -20.43
C ILE A 205 30.05 0.15 -20.75
N ARG A 206 30.60 -0.67 -19.85
CA ARG A 206 31.90 -1.32 -20.04
C ARG A 206 31.92 -2.22 -21.28
N LEU A 207 30.88 -3.04 -21.47
CA LEU A 207 30.84 -3.98 -22.59
C LEU A 207 30.74 -3.23 -23.92
N ILE A 208 29.85 -2.23 -24.02
CA ILE A 208 29.76 -1.37 -25.22
C ILE A 208 31.09 -0.69 -25.51
N HIS A 209 31.71 -0.06 -24.49
CA HIS A 209 32.97 0.63 -24.67
C HIS A 209 34.10 -0.31 -25.12
N LYS A 210 34.19 -1.51 -24.51
CA LYS A 210 35.17 -2.53 -24.88
C LYS A 210 34.98 -2.96 -26.34
N THR A 211 33.74 -3.26 -26.74
CA THR A 211 33.39 -3.63 -28.12
C THR A 211 33.76 -2.54 -29.12
N LEU A 212 33.44 -1.27 -28.82
CA LEU A 212 33.81 -0.15 -29.68
C LEU A 212 35.33 0.02 -29.79
N CYS A 213 36.07 -0.22 -28.70
CA CYS A 213 37.54 -0.19 -28.72
C CYS A 213 38.16 -1.31 -29.58
N GLU A 214 37.43 -2.40 -29.83
CA GLU A 214 37.86 -3.52 -30.69
C GLU A 214 37.54 -3.28 -32.17
N ASP A 215 36.57 -2.40 -32.47
CA ASP A 215 36.30 -1.93 -33.84
C ASP A 215 37.44 -1.03 -34.36
N GLY A 216 37.96 -1.35 -35.54
CA GLY A 216 39.02 -0.59 -36.19
C GLY A 216 38.68 0.88 -36.44
N ARG A 217 37.39 1.22 -36.62
CA ARG A 217 36.92 2.61 -36.81
C ARG A 217 37.03 3.44 -35.53
N PHE A 218 36.91 2.82 -34.35
CA PHE A 218 36.79 3.53 -33.07
C PHE A 218 37.90 3.19 -32.07
N GLN A 219 38.95 2.48 -32.50
CA GLN A 219 40.06 2.01 -31.66
C GLN A 219 40.69 3.11 -30.79
N ARG A 220 40.66 4.37 -31.25
CA ARG A 220 41.18 5.53 -30.51
C ARG A 220 40.49 5.75 -29.16
N LEU A 221 39.26 5.28 -28.97
CA LEU A 221 38.55 5.33 -27.67
C LEU A 221 39.39 4.79 -26.51
N LYS A 222 40.34 3.87 -26.75
CA LYS A 222 41.28 3.37 -25.74
C LYS A 222 42.14 4.46 -25.06
N LEU A 223 42.30 5.60 -25.72
CA LEU A 223 43.09 6.75 -25.24
C LEU A 223 42.23 7.83 -24.58
N HIS A 224 40.90 7.73 -24.66
CA HIS A 224 39.96 8.69 -24.11
C HIS A 224 39.57 8.33 -22.69
N ALA A 225 39.37 9.36 -21.87
CA ALA A 225 38.93 9.16 -20.51
C ALA A 225 37.45 8.78 -20.44
N ILE A 226 37.05 8.13 -19.34
CA ILE A 226 35.64 8.01 -18.95
C ILE A 226 35.49 8.67 -17.59
N ARG A 227 34.99 9.92 -17.54
CA ARG A 227 34.90 10.70 -16.30
C ARG A 227 33.45 10.83 -15.86
N ILE A 228 32.99 9.83 -15.11
CA ILE A 228 31.70 9.90 -14.42
C ILE A 228 31.94 10.51 -13.03
N PRO A 229 31.28 11.62 -12.68
CA PRO A 229 31.50 12.31 -11.40
C PRO A 229 31.31 11.38 -10.20
N ASN A 230 32.28 11.40 -9.28
CA ASN A 230 32.29 10.66 -8.02
C ASN A 230 32.13 9.13 -8.13
N LEU A 231 32.33 8.55 -9.32
CA LEU A 231 32.05 7.13 -9.55
C LEU A 231 32.93 6.21 -8.70
N LEU A 232 34.22 6.52 -8.57
CA LEU A 232 35.16 5.67 -7.85
C LEU A 232 34.85 5.66 -6.34
N GLU A 233 34.48 6.81 -5.78
CA GLU A 233 34.02 6.94 -4.41
C GLU A 233 32.69 6.18 -4.18
N LEU A 234 31.79 6.20 -5.16
CA LEU A 234 30.48 5.54 -5.05
C LEU A 234 30.59 4.01 -4.84
N PHE A 235 31.64 3.37 -5.35
CA PHE A 235 31.88 1.93 -5.17
C PHE A 235 32.03 1.52 -3.69
N GLU A 236 32.49 2.43 -2.82
CA GLU A 236 32.57 2.20 -1.37
C GLU A 236 31.18 1.99 -0.77
N PHE A 237 30.18 2.68 -1.29
CA PHE A 237 28.84 2.74 -0.71
C PHE A 237 27.90 1.63 -1.19
N LEU A 238 28.26 0.91 -2.25
CA LEU A 238 27.45 -0.17 -2.79
C LEU A 238 27.18 -1.25 -1.73
N VAL A 239 25.94 -1.73 -1.67
CA VAL A 239 25.52 -2.81 -0.78
C VAL A 239 25.42 -4.10 -1.59
N LEU A 240 26.38 -5.00 -1.39
CA LEU A 240 26.66 -6.15 -2.25
C LEU A 240 26.56 -7.47 -1.48
N PRO A 241 25.39 -8.13 -1.45
CA PRO A 241 25.19 -9.38 -0.72
C PRO A 241 26.05 -10.55 -1.23
N ASN A 242 26.22 -10.68 -2.54
CA ASN A 242 26.77 -11.88 -3.15
C ASN A 242 28.21 -11.71 -3.62
N ARG A 243 28.95 -12.81 -3.65
CA ARG A 243 30.36 -12.86 -4.08
C ARG A 243 30.54 -12.35 -5.51
N ASN A 244 29.66 -12.79 -6.42
CA ASN A 244 29.70 -12.39 -7.83
C ASN A 244 29.53 -10.87 -8.02
N GLU A 245 28.68 -10.24 -7.20
CA GLU A 245 28.47 -8.79 -7.24
C GLU A 245 29.73 -8.05 -6.74
N MET A 246 30.42 -8.56 -5.72
CA MET A 246 31.70 -8.00 -5.25
C MET A 246 32.81 -8.14 -6.30
N PHE A 247 32.93 -9.30 -6.96
CA PHE A 247 33.87 -9.49 -8.07
C PHE A 247 33.57 -8.55 -9.24
N GLN A 248 32.29 -8.42 -9.60
CA GLN A 248 31.84 -7.51 -10.63
C GLN A 248 32.18 -6.06 -10.27
N ALA A 249 31.92 -5.66 -9.02
CA ALA A 249 32.27 -4.34 -8.52
C ALA A 249 33.78 -4.06 -8.64
N ARG A 250 34.64 -5.01 -8.24
CA ARG A 250 36.10 -4.86 -8.42
C ARG A 250 36.47 -4.72 -9.89
N THR A 251 35.95 -5.59 -10.74
CA THR A 251 36.25 -5.59 -12.18
C THR A 251 35.86 -4.27 -12.84
N LEU A 252 34.70 -3.73 -12.47
CA LEU A 252 34.23 -2.44 -12.97
C LEU A 252 35.06 -1.30 -12.40
N TYR A 253 35.37 -1.32 -11.10
CA TYR A 253 36.23 -0.34 -10.46
C TYR A 253 37.59 -0.23 -11.18
N ASP A 254 38.26 -1.36 -11.39
CA ASP A 254 39.56 -1.40 -12.08
C ASP A 254 39.47 -0.84 -13.50
N TYR A 255 38.41 -1.22 -14.24
CA TYR A 255 38.17 -0.74 -15.59
C TYR A 255 37.97 0.79 -15.62
N PHE A 256 37.05 1.32 -14.82
CA PHE A 256 36.78 2.76 -14.81
C PHE A 256 37.91 3.56 -14.18
N GLN A 257 38.69 2.99 -13.27
CA GLN A 257 39.90 3.62 -12.74
C GLN A 257 41.00 3.71 -13.79
N GLU A 258 41.17 2.68 -14.63
CA GLU A 258 42.11 2.72 -15.76
C GLU A 258 41.70 3.82 -16.74
N PHE A 259 40.41 3.88 -17.09
CA PHE A 259 39.89 4.86 -18.04
C PHE A 259 39.78 6.28 -17.47
N SER A 260 39.60 6.47 -16.17
CA SER A 260 39.59 7.82 -15.59
C SER A 260 40.94 8.53 -15.68
N LYS A 261 42.04 7.75 -15.73
CA LYS A 261 43.43 8.22 -15.81
C LYS A 261 43.91 8.51 -17.23
N LYS A 262 43.12 8.23 -18.26
CA LYS A 262 43.52 8.51 -19.65
C LYS A 262 43.62 10.02 -19.89
N THR A 263 44.52 10.39 -20.80
CA THR A 263 44.91 11.78 -21.04
C THR A 263 43.91 12.54 -21.89
N TYR A 264 43.27 11.90 -22.87
CA TYR A 264 42.36 12.58 -23.79
C TYR A 264 40.97 12.79 -23.17
N PRO A 265 40.24 13.85 -23.58
CA PRO A 265 38.90 14.14 -23.08
C PRO A 265 37.93 12.97 -23.23
N ASP A 266 36.92 12.90 -22.38
CA ASP A 266 35.84 11.94 -22.54
C ASP A 266 34.86 12.35 -23.65
N LEU A 267 33.87 11.51 -23.94
CA LEU A 267 32.86 11.79 -24.98
C LEU A 267 31.81 12.83 -24.57
N LEU A 268 31.79 13.27 -23.31
CA LEU A 268 30.77 14.17 -22.76
C LEU A 268 31.31 15.57 -22.42
N SER A 269 32.63 15.79 -22.49
CA SER A 269 33.28 17.03 -22.08
C SER A 269 34.40 17.44 -23.05
N ASN A 270 34.68 18.74 -23.12
CA ASN A 270 35.74 19.33 -23.94
C ASN A 270 35.72 18.84 -25.41
N ILE A 271 34.53 18.78 -26.02
CA ILE A 271 34.32 18.26 -27.38
C ILE A 271 35.05 19.08 -28.47
N GLU A 272 35.35 20.35 -28.20
CA GLU A 272 36.13 21.24 -29.08
C GLU A 272 37.65 21.01 -28.99
N SER A 273 38.13 20.22 -28.03
CA SER A 273 39.57 19.99 -27.89
C SER A 273 40.14 19.31 -29.13
N ARG A 274 41.33 19.73 -29.58
CA ARG A 274 42.08 19.03 -30.62
C ARG A 274 42.28 17.54 -30.32
N HIS A 275 42.31 17.15 -29.05
CA HIS A 275 42.44 15.76 -28.62
C HIS A 275 41.10 15.06 -28.34
N SER A 276 39.95 15.72 -28.56
CA SER A 276 38.64 15.10 -28.40
C SER A 276 38.43 14.01 -29.46
N PHE A 277 37.60 13.01 -29.13
CA PHE A 277 37.37 11.88 -30.02
C PHE A 277 36.73 12.34 -31.32
N GLY A 278 35.71 13.20 -31.21
CA GLY A 278 34.94 13.70 -32.36
C GLY A 278 35.79 14.48 -33.35
N VAL A 279 36.62 15.41 -32.87
CA VAL A 279 37.50 16.20 -33.73
C VAL A 279 38.50 15.31 -34.46
N GLN A 280 39.14 14.39 -33.75
CA GLN A 280 40.12 13.47 -34.34
C GLN A 280 39.47 12.48 -35.32
N PHE A 281 38.26 12.02 -35.04
CA PHE A 281 37.50 11.15 -35.93
C PHE A 281 37.08 11.88 -37.21
N ALA A 282 36.56 13.11 -37.08
CA ALA A 282 36.15 13.93 -38.20
C ALA A 282 37.34 14.33 -39.09
N ASP A 283 38.47 14.71 -38.50
CA ASP A 283 39.69 15.07 -39.25
C ASP A 283 40.21 13.92 -40.12
N GLN A 284 40.02 12.67 -39.67
CA GLN A 284 40.43 11.46 -40.39
C GLN A 284 39.35 10.91 -41.35
N SER A 285 38.13 11.44 -41.30
CA SER A 285 37.00 10.96 -42.10
C SER A 285 36.88 11.75 -43.42
N PRO A 286 37.04 11.11 -44.58
CA PRO A 286 36.89 11.80 -45.88
C PRO A 286 35.49 12.40 -46.06
N GLU A 287 34.45 11.67 -45.65
CA GLU A 287 33.05 12.12 -45.79
C GLU A 287 32.74 13.37 -44.95
N MET A 288 33.28 13.44 -43.74
CA MET A 288 33.09 14.58 -42.84
C MET A 288 33.88 15.80 -43.33
N ASN A 289 35.11 15.61 -43.83
CA ASN A 289 35.89 16.69 -44.44
C ASN A 289 35.20 17.23 -45.71
N GLU A 290 34.68 16.35 -46.58
CA GLU A 290 33.91 16.78 -47.77
C GLU A 290 32.65 17.58 -47.37
N THR A 291 31.99 17.20 -46.28
CA THR A 291 30.86 17.95 -45.73
C THR A 291 31.30 19.34 -45.24
N LEU A 292 32.45 19.44 -44.56
CA LEU A 292 33.01 20.70 -44.11
C LEU A 292 33.36 21.62 -45.30
N GLU A 293 33.98 21.07 -46.34
CA GLU A 293 34.32 21.80 -47.57
C GLU A 293 33.06 22.35 -48.27
N LYS A 294 32.01 21.52 -48.43
CA LYS A 294 30.72 21.96 -48.99
C LYS A 294 30.09 23.10 -48.18
N ILE A 295 30.16 23.03 -46.85
CA ILE A 295 29.65 24.11 -45.99
C ILE A 295 30.49 25.38 -46.18
N GLN A 296 31.80 25.27 -46.30
CA GLN A 296 32.70 26.41 -46.53
C GLN A 296 32.45 27.06 -47.90
N GLU A 297 32.25 26.27 -48.95
CA GLU A 297 31.87 26.76 -50.29
C GLU A 297 30.53 27.50 -50.24
N GLN A 298 29.54 26.94 -49.54
CA GLN A 298 28.24 27.59 -49.35
C GLN A 298 28.36 28.90 -48.55
N ILE A 299 29.24 28.96 -47.54
CA ILE A 299 29.50 30.19 -46.78
C ILE A 299 30.04 31.29 -47.68
N GLU A 300 30.99 30.97 -48.56
CA GLU A 300 31.57 31.95 -49.48
C GLU A 300 30.57 32.41 -50.55
N GLN A 301 29.70 31.51 -51.02
CA GLN A 301 28.59 31.90 -51.90
C GLN A 301 27.58 32.79 -51.17
N ASP A 302 27.15 32.42 -49.98
CA ASP A 302 26.19 33.22 -49.20
C ASP A 302 26.75 34.60 -48.86
N LYS A 303 28.07 34.72 -48.60
CA LYS A 303 28.72 36.02 -48.37
C LYS A 303 28.69 36.91 -49.60
N LYS A 304 28.88 36.35 -50.81
CA LYS A 304 28.75 37.09 -52.08
C LYS A 304 27.31 37.56 -52.27
N ASP A 305 26.35 36.66 -52.10
CA ASP A 305 24.93 36.98 -52.24
C ASP A 305 24.50 38.06 -51.23
N LYS A 306 25.00 37.98 -49.99
CA LYS A 306 24.77 39.01 -48.96
C LYS A 306 25.40 40.35 -49.32
N THR A 307 26.61 40.34 -49.88
CA THR A 307 27.29 41.56 -50.33
C THR A 307 26.49 42.24 -51.45
N GLU A 308 25.94 41.46 -52.39
CA GLU A 308 25.05 41.99 -53.43
C GLU A 308 23.76 42.56 -52.84
N GLU A 309 23.13 41.86 -51.88
CA GLU A 309 21.95 42.35 -51.16
C GLU A 309 22.22 43.70 -50.49
N LEU A 310 23.35 43.80 -49.77
CA LEU A 310 23.77 45.02 -49.07
C LEU A 310 24.05 46.16 -50.06
N ASN A 311 24.73 45.89 -51.17
CA ASN A 311 25.01 46.91 -52.20
C ASN A 311 23.72 47.40 -52.86
N LYS A 312 22.77 46.49 -53.18
CA LYS A 312 21.45 46.86 -53.71
C LYS A 312 20.67 47.72 -52.70
N ALA A 313 20.73 47.38 -51.42
CA ALA A 313 20.04 48.11 -50.37
C ALA A 313 20.68 49.48 -50.07
N LYS A 314 22.02 49.60 -50.08
CA LYS A 314 22.75 50.89 -50.00
C LYS A 314 22.45 51.79 -51.20
N LYS A 315 22.48 51.24 -52.42
CA LYS A 315 22.11 52.00 -53.63
C LYS A 315 20.67 52.52 -53.55
N LYS A 316 19.74 51.68 -53.11
CA LYS A 316 18.34 52.08 -52.89
C LYS A 316 18.20 53.18 -51.83
N TYR A 317 18.99 53.12 -50.75
CA TYR A 317 19.05 54.19 -49.75
C TYR A 317 19.53 55.50 -50.37
N GLU A 318 20.63 55.48 -51.13
CA GLU A 318 21.17 56.66 -51.81
C GLU A 318 20.19 57.26 -52.82
N GLU A 319 19.50 56.42 -53.61
CA GLU A 319 18.45 56.84 -54.55
C GLU A 319 17.30 57.54 -53.82
N LEU A 320 16.78 56.94 -52.74
CA LEU A 320 15.72 57.56 -51.93
C LEU A 320 16.18 58.86 -51.26
N MET A 321 17.44 58.94 -50.82
CA MET A 321 17.99 60.15 -50.20
C MET A 321 18.24 61.28 -51.21
N LYS A 322 18.54 60.97 -52.48
CA LYS A 322 18.57 61.99 -53.56
C LYS A 322 17.20 62.61 -53.76
N GLU A 323 16.15 61.80 -53.86
CA GLU A 323 14.76 62.29 -53.94
C GLU A 323 14.36 63.14 -52.70
N VAL A 324 14.87 62.79 -51.51
CA VAL A 324 14.65 63.58 -50.28
C VAL A 324 15.31 64.96 -50.35
N ILE A 325 16.47 65.09 -50.99
CA ILE A 325 17.17 66.37 -51.16
C ILE A 325 16.40 67.28 -52.12
N ASP A 326 15.80 66.71 -53.17
CA ASP A 326 15.11 67.45 -54.22
C ASP A 326 13.69 67.89 -53.84
N LEU A 327 13.12 67.34 -52.76
CA LEU A 327 11.77 67.66 -52.26
C LEU A 327 11.81 68.64 -51.07
N LYS A 328 10.88 69.61 -51.03
CA LYS A 328 10.66 70.48 -49.85
C LYS A 328 9.73 69.79 -48.83
N CYS A 329 9.97 69.96 -47.52
CA CYS A 329 9.06 69.41 -46.49
C CYS A 329 7.84 70.30 -46.38
N GLU A 330 6.65 69.74 -46.55
CA GLU A 330 5.37 70.45 -46.36
C GLU A 330 4.93 70.49 -44.88
N CYS A 331 5.87 70.26 -43.96
CA CYS A 331 5.63 69.78 -42.60
C CYS A 331 5.75 70.86 -41.52
N GLU A 332 6.07 72.09 -41.89
CA GLU A 332 6.54 73.14 -40.96
C GLU A 332 5.44 73.76 -40.08
N THR A 333 4.16 73.41 -40.24
CA THR A 333 3.08 73.92 -39.38
C THR A 333 2.04 72.85 -39.03
N ASP A 334 2.35 72.14 -37.95
CA ASP A 334 1.43 71.44 -37.05
C ASP A 334 0.72 70.13 -37.51
N VAL A 335 0.62 69.23 -36.52
CA VAL A 335 -0.11 67.96 -36.48
C VAL A 335 0.50 66.74 -37.22
N LYS A 336 0.74 65.68 -36.42
CA LYS A 336 1.14 64.29 -36.75
C LYS A 336 0.43 63.62 -37.96
N LEU A 337 -0.60 64.24 -38.53
CA LEU A 337 -1.38 63.78 -39.69
C LEU A 337 -0.73 64.13 -41.04
N TYR A 338 0.02 65.24 -41.17
CA TYR A 338 0.68 65.63 -42.42
C TYR A 338 2.00 64.88 -42.68
N TYR A 339 2.65 64.38 -41.63
CA TYR A 339 3.89 63.62 -41.75
C TYR A 339 3.72 62.40 -42.68
N LYS A 340 2.56 61.72 -42.67
CA LYS A 340 2.27 60.56 -43.54
C LYS A 340 2.05 60.89 -45.02
N LYS A 341 1.68 62.14 -45.34
CA LYS A 341 1.36 62.59 -46.71
C LYS A 341 2.48 63.40 -47.37
N CYS A 342 3.41 63.94 -46.59
CA CYS A 342 4.61 64.57 -47.14
C CYS A 342 5.50 63.50 -47.82
N ASP A 343 5.72 63.67 -49.12
CA ASP A 343 6.55 62.75 -49.90
C ASP A 343 8.01 62.76 -49.44
N ARG A 344 8.58 63.92 -49.06
CA ARG A 344 9.93 64.00 -48.46
C ARG A 344 10.04 63.15 -47.19
N CYS A 345 9.17 63.35 -46.21
CA CYS A 345 9.20 62.57 -44.95
C CYS A 345 8.83 61.10 -45.16
N LYS A 346 8.10 60.77 -46.21
CA LYS A 346 7.80 59.39 -46.61
C LYS A 346 9.04 58.72 -47.21
N PHE A 347 9.74 59.36 -48.14
CA PHE A 347 10.99 58.84 -48.71
C PHE A 347 12.08 58.73 -47.65
N GLU A 348 12.25 59.72 -46.78
CA GLU A 348 13.22 59.68 -45.68
C GLU A 348 12.93 58.56 -44.68
N ARG A 349 11.67 58.35 -44.27
CA ARG A 349 11.29 57.18 -43.47
C ARG A 349 11.49 55.87 -44.20
N THR A 350 11.18 55.83 -45.49
CA THR A 350 11.34 54.60 -46.30
C THR A 350 12.81 54.24 -46.41
N ALA A 351 13.69 55.22 -46.62
CA ALA A 351 15.14 55.06 -46.62
C ALA A 351 15.66 54.60 -45.25
N ASN A 352 15.31 55.31 -44.18
CA ASN A 352 15.75 54.97 -42.82
C ASN A 352 15.17 53.67 -42.27
N ASN A 353 14.09 53.14 -42.86
CA ASN A 353 13.50 51.85 -42.52
C ASN A 353 14.01 50.68 -43.39
N ILE A 354 14.93 50.92 -44.34
CA ILE A 354 15.59 49.81 -45.04
C ILE A 354 16.39 49.03 -43.99
N LYS A 355 15.97 47.78 -43.76
CA LYS A 355 16.66 46.84 -42.89
C LYS A 355 17.16 45.68 -43.71
N VAL A 356 18.42 45.33 -43.49
CA VAL A 356 19.04 44.12 -44.01
C VAL A 356 19.55 43.38 -42.79
N ASP A 357 19.16 42.12 -42.67
CA ASP A 357 19.59 41.29 -41.56
C ASP A 357 21.10 41.04 -41.63
N ILE A 358 21.74 40.81 -40.49
CA ILE A 358 23.14 40.39 -40.44
C ILE A 358 23.31 39.02 -41.09
N TYR A 359 24.52 38.74 -41.57
CA TYR A 359 24.94 37.41 -41.94
C TYR A 359 25.72 36.79 -40.78
N GLU A 360 25.26 35.66 -40.29
CA GLU A 360 25.95 34.88 -39.27
C GLU A 360 26.44 33.55 -39.86
N CYS A 361 27.73 33.26 -39.68
CA CYS A 361 28.32 32.00 -40.13
C CYS A 361 27.67 30.78 -39.45
N PRO A 362 27.25 29.73 -40.20
CA PRO A 362 26.55 28.58 -39.63
C PRO A 362 27.41 27.72 -38.71
N ILE A 363 28.73 27.68 -38.94
CA ILE A 363 29.73 26.94 -38.16
C ILE A 363 30.86 27.88 -37.66
N PRO A 364 31.59 27.52 -36.58
CA PRO A 364 32.75 28.26 -36.09
C PRO A 364 33.87 28.40 -37.13
N SER A 365 34.68 29.47 -37.02
CA SER A 365 35.85 29.70 -37.87
C SER A 365 37.07 28.88 -37.46
N GLU A 366 37.20 28.55 -36.17
CA GLU A 366 38.23 27.65 -35.65
C GLU A 366 38.01 26.22 -36.16
N ARG A 367 39.08 25.62 -36.71
CA ARG A 367 38.99 24.32 -37.40
C ARG A 367 38.52 23.22 -36.47
N GLU A 368 39.04 23.15 -35.26
CA GLU A 368 38.69 22.15 -34.25
C GLU A 368 37.20 22.23 -33.89
N SER A 369 36.70 23.43 -33.62
CA SER A 369 35.29 23.69 -33.29
C SER A 369 34.36 23.38 -34.47
N ALA A 370 34.79 23.69 -35.70
CA ALA A 370 34.07 23.30 -36.90
C ALA A 370 34.00 21.76 -37.06
N LEU A 371 35.12 21.05 -36.91
CA LEU A 371 35.17 19.59 -36.97
C LEU A 371 34.30 18.95 -35.88
N ALA A 372 34.27 19.51 -34.67
CA ALA A 372 33.38 19.07 -33.60
C ALA A 372 31.91 19.16 -34.03
N VAL A 373 31.49 20.30 -34.62
CA VAL A 373 30.12 20.45 -35.15
C VAL A 373 29.82 19.41 -36.23
N ILE A 374 30.73 19.18 -37.18
CA ILE A 374 30.54 18.18 -38.23
C ILE A 374 30.39 16.77 -37.65
N PHE A 375 31.22 16.42 -36.67
CA PHE A 375 31.13 15.15 -35.96
C PHE A 375 29.76 14.97 -35.30
N GLU A 376 29.23 16.00 -34.63
CA GLU A 376 27.91 15.96 -34.01
C GLU A 376 26.77 15.81 -35.05
N LEU A 377 26.91 16.42 -36.23
CA LEU A 377 25.92 16.29 -37.30
C LEU A 377 25.91 14.89 -37.93
N GLN A 378 27.06 14.22 -37.99
CA GLN A 378 27.26 12.97 -38.72
C GLN A 378 27.81 11.84 -37.83
N MET A 379 27.51 11.86 -36.53
CA MET A 379 28.05 10.91 -35.57
C MET A 379 27.71 9.46 -35.95
N PRO A 380 28.68 8.53 -35.92
CA PRO A 380 28.41 7.11 -36.07
C PRO A 380 27.40 6.63 -35.03
N ASN A 381 26.44 5.80 -35.46
CA ASN A 381 25.28 5.42 -34.65
C ASN A 381 25.69 4.69 -33.36
N GLU A 382 26.73 3.89 -33.42
CA GLU A 382 27.24 3.10 -32.30
C GLU A 382 27.86 3.99 -31.21
N ILE A 383 28.60 5.03 -31.63
CA ILE A 383 29.14 6.06 -30.72
C ILE A 383 28.00 6.87 -30.11
N ARG A 384 26.98 7.23 -30.90
CA ARG A 384 25.78 7.93 -30.42
C ARG A 384 25.06 7.13 -29.34
N CYS A 385 24.76 5.85 -29.59
CA CYS A 385 24.10 4.96 -28.62
C CYS A 385 24.91 4.85 -27.32
N TYR A 386 26.23 4.65 -27.43
CA TYR A 386 27.11 4.59 -26.26
C TYR A 386 27.10 5.89 -25.47
N ARG A 387 27.18 7.03 -26.15
CA ARG A 387 27.18 8.36 -25.53
C ARG A 387 25.86 8.67 -24.83
N ASP A 388 24.73 8.32 -25.44
CA ASP A 388 23.40 8.49 -24.83
C ASP A 388 23.27 7.65 -23.55
N ILE A 389 23.69 6.38 -23.55
CA ILE A 389 23.70 5.52 -22.36
C ILE A 389 24.61 6.10 -21.26
N LEU A 390 25.82 6.53 -21.63
CA LEU A 390 26.76 7.15 -20.69
C LEU A 390 26.17 8.40 -20.05
N TRP A 391 25.52 9.25 -20.85
CA TRP A 391 24.86 10.46 -20.39
C TRP A 391 23.66 10.15 -19.48
N LEU A 392 22.83 9.18 -19.85
CA LEU A 392 21.68 8.73 -19.06
C LEU A 392 22.11 8.20 -17.69
N PHE A 393 23.20 7.43 -17.64
CA PHE A 393 23.76 6.96 -16.39
C PHE A 393 24.30 8.11 -15.56
N ALA A 394 25.14 8.98 -16.13
CA ALA A 394 25.78 10.09 -15.41
C ALA A 394 24.76 11.10 -14.83
N ASN A 395 23.57 11.20 -15.43
CA ASN A 395 22.56 12.19 -15.07
C ASN A 395 21.29 11.59 -14.44
N ARG A 396 21.38 10.35 -13.95
CA ARG A 396 20.35 9.68 -13.14
C ARG A 396 20.03 10.45 -11.83
N PRO A 397 18.85 10.26 -11.22
CA PRO A 397 17.67 9.58 -11.75
C PRO A 397 16.76 10.52 -12.57
N ASN A 398 17.00 11.83 -12.49
CA ASN A 398 16.23 12.84 -13.19
C ASN A 398 17.17 13.92 -13.74
N PRO A 399 17.46 13.92 -15.05
CA PRO A 399 18.28 14.96 -15.65
C PRO A 399 17.60 16.31 -15.47
N LYS A 400 18.30 17.27 -14.85
CA LYS A 400 17.82 18.66 -14.73
C LYS A 400 18.66 19.55 -15.65
N PRO A 401 18.03 20.34 -16.53
CA PRO A 401 18.76 21.31 -17.32
C PRO A 401 19.41 22.30 -16.35
N SER A 402 20.70 22.57 -16.59
CA SER A 402 21.47 23.49 -15.74
C SER A 402 21.05 24.94 -15.95
N HIS A 403 20.63 25.28 -17.18
CA HIS A 403 20.15 26.61 -17.58
C HIS A 403 19.41 26.52 -18.93
N LYS A 404 18.85 27.64 -19.39
CA LYS A 404 18.24 27.74 -20.73
C LYS A 404 19.34 27.59 -21.78
N MET A 405 19.17 26.64 -22.67
CA MET A 405 20.05 26.34 -23.80
C MET A 405 19.28 26.48 -25.12
N TYR A 406 20.00 26.77 -26.19
CA TYR A 406 19.48 26.87 -27.55
C TYR A 406 19.97 25.68 -28.37
N GLU A 407 19.06 24.92 -28.96
CA GLU A 407 19.41 23.81 -29.83
C GLU A 407 19.89 24.34 -31.18
N TRP A 408 21.04 23.85 -31.66
CA TRP A 408 21.71 24.39 -32.84
C TRP A 408 20.85 24.26 -34.10
N LEU A 409 20.27 23.08 -34.31
CA LEU A 409 19.43 22.79 -35.48
C LEU A 409 18.06 23.46 -35.43
N SER A 410 17.66 23.99 -34.27
CA SER A 410 16.43 24.75 -34.09
C SER A 410 16.66 26.28 -34.15
N SER A 411 17.91 26.74 -34.06
CA SER A 411 18.27 28.16 -34.05
C SER A 411 18.50 28.71 -35.47
N ARG A 412 17.91 29.85 -35.82
CA ARG A 412 18.11 30.50 -37.13
C ARG A 412 19.37 31.36 -37.12
N PRO A 413 20.15 31.42 -38.22
CA PRO A 413 19.98 30.72 -39.49
C PRO A 413 20.61 29.30 -39.50
N HIS A 414 21.24 28.88 -38.39
CA HIS A 414 22.02 27.64 -38.31
C HIS A 414 21.23 26.40 -38.71
N GLY A 415 20.02 26.22 -38.18
CA GLY A 415 19.14 25.11 -38.51
C GLY A 415 18.84 25.00 -40.00
N SER A 416 18.46 26.12 -40.65
CA SER A 416 18.19 26.13 -42.09
C SER A 416 19.42 25.80 -42.95
N LYS A 417 20.62 26.11 -42.48
CA LYS A 417 21.87 25.87 -43.22
C LYS A 417 22.46 24.48 -42.95
N LEU A 418 22.28 23.94 -41.76
CA LEU A 418 22.95 22.71 -41.31
C LEU A 418 22.05 21.47 -41.31
N ALA A 419 20.72 21.61 -41.26
CA ALA A 419 19.81 20.47 -41.13
C ALA A 419 19.94 19.44 -42.27
N MET A 420 20.33 19.87 -43.48
CA MET A 420 20.53 18.96 -44.61
C MET A 420 21.72 18.02 -44.45
N PHE A 421 22.67 18.35 -43.56
CA PHE A 421 23.87 17.54 -43.30
C PHE A 421 23.72 16.61 -42.10
N TYR A 422 22.61 16.73 -41.36
CA TYR A 422 22.33 15.93 -40.17
C TYR A 422 21.92 14.50 -40.56
N LYS A 423 22.66 13.50 -40.05
CA LYS A 423 22.42 12.07 -40.33
C LYS A 423 21.80 11.29 -39.15
N GLY A 424 21.60 11.94 -38.00
CA GLY A 424 21.12 11.28 -36.77
C GLY A 424 19.58 11.16 -36.64
N PRO A 425 19.10 10.40 -35.65
CA PRO A 425 17.68 10.34 -35.30
C PRO A 425 17.24 11.56 -34.48
N ARG A 426 15.96 11.96 -34.60
CA ARG A 426 15.44 13.17 -33.93
C ARG A 426 15.33 13.07 -32.40
N ASP A 427 15.38 11.89 -31.82
CA ASP A 427 15.09 11.61 -30.41
C ASP A 427 16.33 11.25 -29.55
N CYS A 428 17.51 11.72 -29.94
CA CYS A 428 18.74 11.52 -29.17
C CYS A 428 18.74 12.23 -27.80
N LYS A 429 19.47 11.67 -26.82
CA LYS A 429 19.55 12.26 -25.46
C LYS A 429 20.59 13.36 -25.39
N VAL A 430 21.71 13.18 -26.11
CA VAL A 430 22.78 14.16 -26.22
C VAL A 430 22.67 14.87 -27.57
N GLN A 431 22.43 16.18 -27.52
CA GLN A 431 22.25 17.07 -28.67
C GLN A 431 23.30 18.19 -28.64
N LEU A 432 23.59 18.74 -29.81
CA LEU A 432 24.43 19.92 -30.00
C LEU A 432 23.62 21.18 -29.63
N LEU A 433 24.05 21.87 -28.57
CA LEU A 433 23.39 23.01 -27.95
C LEU A 433 24.35 24.21 -27.82
N SER A 434 23.79 25.36 -27.46
CA SER A 434 24.53 26.56 -27.12
C SER A 434 23.94 27.31 -25.93
N ALA A 435 24.81 27.83 -25.05
CA ALA A 435 24.42 28.73 -23.97
C ALA A 435 24.08 30.16 -24.46
N LYS A 436 24.56 30.52 -25.66
CA LYS A 436 24.29 31.82 -26.28
C LYS A 436 23.18 31.67 -27.31
N GLN A 437 22.30 32.67 -27.37
CA GLN A 437 21.33 32.78 -28.44
C GLN A 437 22.03 33.26 -29.71
N SER A 438 21.61 32.78 -30.89
CA SER A 438 22.09 33.31 -32.17
C SER A 438 21.84 34.82 -32.25
N LEU A 439 22.85 35.57 -32.67
CA LEU A 439 22.75 37.02 -32.90
C LEU A 439 21.63 37.37 -33.86
N SER A 440 21.38 36.53 -34.86
CA SER A 440 20.32 36.67 -35.86
C SER A 440 18.91 36.60 -35.27
N GLU A 441 18.76 36.12 -34.03
CA GLU A 441 17.49 36.06 -33.29
C GLU A 441 17.41 37.08 -32.15
N THR A 442 18.43 37.94 -32.00
CA THR A 442 18.45 39.02 -31.00
C THR A 442 18.03 40.36 -31.61
N HIS A 443 17.94 41.42 -30.81
CA HIS A 443 17.71 42.79 -31.31
C HIS A 443 18.90 43.34 -32.13
N TYR A 444 20.00 42.59 -32.24
CA TYR A 444 21.13 42.89 -33.13
C TYR A 444 20.99 42.22 -34.51
N SER A 445 19.86 41.56 -34.81
CA SER A 445 19.64 40.86 -36.07
C SER A 445 19.72 41.75 -37.31
N ALA A 446 19.56 43.06 -37.17
CA ALA A 446 19.79 44.05 -38.22
C ALA A 446 20.40 45.34 -37.63
N PRO A 447 21.45 45.93 -38.23
CA PRO A 447 21.99 47.21 -37.82
C PRO A 447 20.95 48.35 -37.86
N ARG A 448 21.17 49.40 -37.05
CA ARG A 448 20.20 50.52 -36.92
C ARG A 448 20.08 51.37 -38.19
N SER A 449 21.13 51.47 -39.00
CA SER A 449 21.15 52.30 -40.20
C SER A 449 22.04 51.67 -41.27
N ILE A 450 21.49 51.41 -42.45
CA ILE A 450 22.27 50.85 -43.56
C ILE A 450 23.27 51.84 -44.15
N ALA A 451 23.03 53.14 -43.98
CA ALA A 451 23.82 54.21 -44.58
C ALA A 451 25.18 54.39 -43.92
N SER A 452 25.20 54.34 -42.58
CA SER A 452 26.39 54.59 -41.78
C SER A 452 27.16 53.32 -41.43
N THR A 453 26.56 52.14 -41.61
CA THR A 453 27.19 50.88 -41.23
C THR A 453 28.11 50.36 -42.35
N PRO A 454 29.41 50.16 -42.07
CA PRO A 454 30.35 49.48 -42.97
C PRO A 454 29.82 48.11 -43.42
N LEU A 455 30.27 47.61 -44.58
CA LEU A 455 29.89 46.27 -45.05
C LEU A 455 30.33 45.17 -44.07
N GLU A 456 31.52 45.32 -43.49
CA GLU A 456 32.13 44.37 -42.54
C GLU A 456 31.26 44.13 -41.30
N ASP A 457 30.57 45.17 -40.81
CA ASP A 457 29.69 45.12 -39.64
C ASP A 457 28.38 44.34 -39.87
N PHE A 458 28.13 43.83 -41.09
CA PHE A 458 27.02 42.91 -41.37
C PHE A 458 27.45 41.44 -41.34
N PHE A 459 28.76 41.13 -41.30
CA PHE A 459 29.27 39.77 -41.31
C PHE A 459 29.78 39.40 -39.93
N TYR A 460 29.08 38.45 -39.30
CA TYR A 460 29.44 37.92 -37.99
C TYR A 460 29.91 36.48 -38.09
N GLU A 461 30.96 36.18 -37.33
CA GLU A 461 31.31 34.80 -37.03
C GLU A 461 30.19 34.12 -36.24
N ASN A 462 30.26 32.79 -36.17
CA ASN A 462 29.30 31.99 -35.44
C ASN A 462 29.20 32.43 -33.97
N SER A 463 28.01 32.84 -33.51
CA SER A 463 27.83 33.29 -32.13
C SER A 463 27.44 32.17 -31.16
N LEU A 464 27.11 30.98 -31.69
CA LEU A 464 26.79 29.80 -30.91
C LEU A 464 28.08 29.15 -30.38
N GLN A 465 28.14 28.94 -29.07
CA GLN A 465 29.18 28.15 -28.42
C GLN A 465 28.94 26.64 -28.60
N VAL A 466 29.95 25.87 -29.03
CA VAL A 466 29.89 24.41 -29.23
C VAL A 466 29.77 23.68 -27.89
N GLN A 467 28.56 23.23 -27.57
CA GLN A 467 28.29 22.48 -26.34
C GLN A 467 27.34 21.32 -26.63
N ILE A 468 27.32 20.33 -25.74
CA ILE A 468 26.32 19.26 -25.75
C ILE A 468 25.41 19.38 -24.54
N THR A 469 24.26 18.69 -24.56
CA THR A 469 23.26 18.67 -23.47
C THR A 469 23.89 18.58 -22.08
N PRO A 470 23.96 19.68 -21.29
CA PRO A 470 24.54 19.65 -19.96
C PRO A 470 23.42 19.55 -18.92
N THR A 471 23.57 18.57 -18.05
CA THR A 471 22.68 18.35 -16.92
C THR A 471 23.48 18.32 -15.64
N ARG A 472 22.83 18.70 -14.54
CA ARG A 472 23.48 18.71 -13.24
C ARG A 472 23.52 17.26 -12.72
N PRO A 473 24.69 16.59 -12.67
CA PRO A 473 24.77 15.24 -12.12
C PRO A 473 24.37 15.25 -10.64
N THR A 474 23.89 14.10 -10.16
CA THR A 474 23.53 13.95 -8.74
C THR A 474 24.79 14.11 -7.87
N THR A 475 24.66 14.76 -6.71
CA THR A 475 25.80 14.91 -5.79
C THR A 475 26.13 13.57 -5.14
N LEU A 476 27.40 13.33 -4.83
CA LEU A 476 27.82 12.10 -4.12
C LEU A 476 26.99 11.89 -2.86
N GLN A 477 26.74 12.95 -2.09
CA GLN A 477 25.97 12.87 -0.84
C GLN A 477 24.53 12.38 -1.07
N ASP A 478 23.88 12.81 -2.14
CA ASP A 478 22.51 12.36 -2.46
C ASP A 478 22.49 10.89 -2.91
N GLU A 479 23.53 10.43 -3.62
CA GLU A 479 23.67 9.02 -3.99
C GLU A 479 24.02 8.13 -2.78
N CYS A 480 24.94 8.57 -1.92
CA CYS A 480 25.27 7.88 -0.67
C CYS A 480 24.02 7.70 0.20
N ARG A 481 23.18 8.74 0.34
CA ARG A 481 21.89 8.64 1.04
C ARG A 481 20.97 7.59 0.43
N THR A 482 21.00 7.44 -0.91
CA THR A 482 20.22 6.41 -1.60
C THR A 482 20.77 5.00 -1.34
N LEU A 483 22.06 4.89 -1.03
CA LEU A 483 22.75 3.64 -0.70
C LEU A 483 22.79 3.35 0.82
N THR A 484 22.19 4.21 1.64
CA THR A 484 22.15 4.06 3.09
C THR A 484 20.72 3.85 3.58
N PRO A 485 20.44 2.83 4.41
CA PRO A 485 19.12 2.66 5.00
C PRO A 485 18.83 3.75 6.03
N GLU A 486 17.57 4.18 6.11
CA GLU A 486 17.11 5.11 7.14
C GLU A 486 16.62 4.39 8.39
N LEU A 487 17.00 4.91 9.56
CA LEU A 487 16.43 4.50 10.83
C LEU A 487 15.04 5.09 11.01
N SER A 488 14.06 4.22 11.23
CA SER A 488 12.67 4.56 11.50
C SER A 488 12.41 4.82 12.99
N ASP A 489 13.13 4.13 13.87
CA ASP A 489 12.97 4.27 15.33
C ASP A 489 13.50 5.63 15.82
N PRO A 490 12.65 6.46 16.47
CA PRO A 490 13.06 7.71 17.09
C PRO A 490 14.22 7.58 18.08
N ASN A 491 14.36 6.46 18.79
CA ASN A 491 15.40 6.24 19.79
C ASN A 491 16.81 6.14 19.17
N TYR A 492 16.90 5.64 17.93
CA TYR A 492 18.16 5.52 17.20
C TYR A 492 18.35 6.65 16.18
N LYS A 493 17.35 7.50 15.93
CA LYS A 493 17.40 8.51 14.86
C LYS A 493 18.60 9.46 14.96
N SER A 494 19.02 9.82 16.17
CA SER A 494 20.22 10.66 16.40
C SER A 494 21.53 9.98 15.99
N LEU A 495 21.51 8.67 15.81
CA LEU A 495 22.65 7.83 15.43
C LEU A 495 22.70 7.55 13.92
N GLN A 496 21.82 8.12 13.10
CA GLN A 496 21.82 7.91 11.64
C GLN A 496 23.21 8.13 10.99
N PHE A 497 23.99 9.07 11.52
CA PHE A 497 25.34 9.35 11.04
C PHE A 497 26.28 8.13 11.12
N SER A 498 26.06 7.20 12.06
CA SER A 498 26.90 6.00 12.20
C SER A 498 26.62 4.97 11.10
N ILE A 499 25.48 5.08 10.42
CA ILE A 499 25.12 4.24 9.26
C ILE A 499 25.54 4.91 7.95
N GLU A 500 25.47 6.24 7.86
CA GLU A 500 25.80 6.99 6.64
C GLU A 500 27.28 6.94 6.22
N SER A 501 28.20 6.77 7.17
CA SER A 501 29.62 6.80 6.89
C SER A 501 30.40 5.99 7.92
N THR A 502 31.57 5.50 7.54
CA THR A 502 32.56 4.92 8.46
C THR A 502 33.66 5.92 8.88
N GLN A 503 33.65 7.12 8.28
CA GLN A 503 34.68 8.16 8.45
C GLN A 503 34.41 9.02 9.69
N PHE A 504 34.39 8.37 10.86
CA PHE A 504 34.29 9.06 12.14
C PHE A 504 34.99 8.25 13.24
N VAL A 505 35.30 8.91 14.35
CA VAL A 505 35.90 8.29 15.53
C VAL A 505 34.88 8.13 16.65
N GLN A 506 35.11 7.14 17.52
CA GLN A 506 34.25 6.82 18.68
C GLN A 506 33.93 8.05 19.55
N ASN A 507 34.86 9.00 19.70
CA ASN A 507 34.66 10.24 20.46
C ASN A 507 33.45 11.06 19.98
N LYS A 508 33.08 10.97 18.69
CA LYS A 508 31.88 11.64 18.16
C LYS A 508 30.61 11.07 18.80
N THR A 509 30.55 9.76 18.99
CA THR A 509 29.41 9.07 19.63
C THR A 509 29.35 9.40 21.11
N ILE A 510 30.50 9.39 21.80
CA ILE A 510 30.59 9.78 23.21
C ILE A 510 30.11 11.22 23.42
N ALA A 511 30.53 12.16 22.56
CA ALA A 511 30.08 13.55 22.62
C ALA A 511 28.57 13.70 22.37
N ASN A 512 27.96 12.78 21.62
CA ASN A 512 26.53 12.74 21.36
C ASN A 512 25.72 11.98 22.42
N LEU A 513 26.34 11.46 23.48
CA LEU A 513 25.64 10.69 24.53
C LEU A 513 24.52 11.50 25.20
N SER A 514 24.64 12.83 25.22
CA SER A 514 23.58 13.74 25.69
C SER A 514 22.28 13.68 24.86
N LYS A 515 22.34 13.12 23.65
CA LYS A 515 21.18 12.88 22.76
C LYS A 515 20.55 11.50 22.97
N CYS A 516 21.11 10.66 23.84
CA CYS A 516 20.55 9.34 24.16
C CYS A 516 19.17 9.50 24.80
N THR A 517 18.18 8.81 24.26
CA THR A 517 16.84 8.75 24.81
C THR A 517 16.80 7.94 26.10
N LEU A 518 15.82 8.19 26.97
CA LEU A 518 15.64 7.43 28.22
C LEU A 518 15.28 5.96 28.00
N GLN A 519 14.75 5.62 26.83
CA GLN A 519 14.38 4.26 26.43
C GLN A 519 15.58 3.40 26.03
N LEU A 520 16.69 4.01 25.61
CA LEU A 520 17.88 3.32 25.13
C LEU A 520 18.93 3.30 26.24
N LYS A 521 19.58 2.14 26.44
CA LYS A 521 20.65 2.04 27.43
C LYS A 521 21.86 2.85 26.95
N PRO A 522 22.55 3.62 27.83
CA PRO A 522 23.74 4.38 27.43
C PRO A 522 24.83 3.54 26.77
N ILE A 523 25.04 2.32 27.26
CA ILE A 523 26.00 1.38 26.66
C ILE A 523 25.60 1.01 25.23
N GLU A 524 24.32 0.73 25.00
CA GLU A 524 23.82 0.37 23.68
C GLU A 524 23.89 1.55 22.71
N PHE A 525 23.60 2.78 23.16
CA PHE A 525 23.80 3.99 22.36
C PHE A 525 25.25 4.15 21.92
N LEU A 526 26.21 3.92 22.84
CA LEU A 526 27.63 4.01 22.55
C LEU A 526 28.08 2.92 21.58
N GLU A 527 27.69 1.67 21.81
CA GLU A 527 28.05 0.54 20.95
C GLU A 527 27.45 0.69 19.55
N PHE A 528 26.15 1.01 19.44
CA PHE A 528 25.48 1.24 18.17
C PHE A 528 26.15 2.38 17.39
N GLY A 529 26.37 3.52 18.05
CA GLY A 529 26.94 4.69 17.42
C GLY A 529 28.42 4.51 17.06
N SER A 530 29.13 3.58 17.70
CA SER A 530 30.57 3.33 17.48
C SER A 530 30.84 2.10 16.62
N PHE A 531 29.83 1.27 16.34
CA PHE A 531 29.95 0.01 15.61
C PHE A 531 30.70 0.14 14.28
N ARG A 532 30.54 1.28 13.60
CA ARG A 532 31.13 1.57 12.29
C ARG A 532 32.23 2.64 12.32
N SER A 533 32.76 3.00 13.49
CA SER A 533 33.87 3.95 13.58
C SER A 533 35.16 3.31 13.04
N GLY A 534 35.48 3.58 11.77
CA GLY A 534 36.55 2.91 11.04
C GLY A 534 36.09 1.64 10.33
N HIS A 535 36.25 1.61 9.01
CA HIS A 535 35.72 0.54 8.14
C HIS A 535 36.31 -0.85 8.42
N ARG A 536 37.57 -0.92 8.89
CA ARG A 536 38.27 -2.18 9.21
C ARG A 536 37.88 -2.80 10.56
N LEU A 537 37.17 -2.07 11.43
CA LEU A 537 36.85 -2.52 12.79
C LEU A 537 35.47 -3.18 12.92
N GLN A 538 34.63 -3.10 11.87
CA GLN A 538 33.24 -3.55 11.92
C GLN A 538 33.09 -5.03 12.35
N TRP A 539 33.97 -5.93 11.87
CA TRP A 539 33.95 -7.34 12.26
C TRP A 539 34.41 -7.58 13.71
N TRP A 540 35.41 -6.83 14.18
CA TRP A 540 35.84 -6.86 15.57
C TRP A 540 34.75 -6.37 16.51
N ASN A 541 34.05 -5.30 16.12
CA ASN A 541 32.93 -4.76 16.86
C ASN A 541 31.75 -5.73 16.90
N LEU A 542 31.46 -6.45 15.80
CA LEU A 542 30.48 -7.53 15.79
C LEU A 542 30.87 -8.65 16.76
N LEU A 543 32.11 -9.14 16.69
CA LEU A 543 32.59 -10.19 17.58
C LEU A 543 32.49 -9.77 19.05
N SER A 544 32.86 -8.53 19.36
CA SER A 544 32.75 -7.96 20.71
C SER A 544 31.30 -7.83 21.17
N ALA A 545 30.39 -7.37 20.30
CA ALA A 545 28.97 -7.26 20.59
C ALA A 545 28.33 -8.64 20.86
N LEU A 546 28.73 -9.68 20.11
CA LEU A 546 28.31 -11.07 20.35
C LEU A 546 28.92 -11.69 21.61
N GLU A 547 30.07 -11.19 22.10
CA GLU A 547 30.66 -11.69 23.34
C GLU A 547 30.07 -11.01 24.59
N THR A 548 29.71 -9.74 24.46
CA THR A 548 29.30 -8.89 25.60
C THR A 548 27.80 -8.68 25.70
N ASP A 549 27.02 -9.15 24.72
CA ASP A 549 25.58 -8.90 24.59
C ASP A 549 25.21 -7.41 24.72
N SER A 550 26.07 -6.56 24.16
CA SER A 550 26.01 -5.10 24.33
C SER A 550 24.99 -4.41 23.41
N LEU A 551 24.53 -5.12 22.38
CA LEU A 551 23.49 -4.68 21.44
C LEU A 551 22.29 -5.60 21.52
N SER A 552 21.08 -5.03 21.49
CA SER A 552 19.84 -5.78 21.38
C SER A 552 19.61 -6.28 19.95
N ILE A 553 20.11 -7.48 19.65
CA ILE A 553 20.01 -8.14 18.33
C ILE A 553 18.54 -8.48 17.96
N ASP A 554 17.62 -8.39 18.91
CA ASP A 554 16.18 -8.49 18.71
C ASP A 554 15.49 -7.19 18.25
N GLU A 555 16.22 -6.09 18.11
CA GLU A 555 15.71 -4.80 17.62
C GLU A 555 15.99 -4.57 16.12
N GLU A 556 15.00 -4.06 15.37
CA GLU A 556 15.12 -3.84 13.92
C GLU A 556 16.21 -2.81 13.57
N SER A 557 16.37 -1.75 14.37
CA SER A 557 17.42 -0.74 14.16
C SER A 557 18.83 -1.35 14.23
N VAL A 558 19.04 -2.27 15.16
CA VAL A 558 20.30 -3.02 15.30
C VAL A 558 20.47 -3.99 14.13
N ALA A 559 19.40 -4.65 13.69
CA ALA A 559 19.40 -5.50 12.51
C ALA A 559 19.81 -4.73 11.24
N VAL A 560 19.30 -3.51 11.07
CA VAL A 560 19.67 -2.59 9.98
C VAL A 560 21.15 -2.21 10.06
N LEU A 561 21.65 -1.83 11.24
CA LEU A 561 23.05 -1.48 11.45
C LEU A 561 23.98 -2.63 11.07
N ILE A 562 23.74 -3.81 11.64
CA ILE A 562 24.60 -4.99 11.40
C ILE A 562 24.51 -5.38 9.93
N THR A 563 23.31 -5.56 9.38
CA THR A 563 23.14 -5.97 7.98
C THR A 563 23.81 -4.96 7.03
N HIS A 564 23.63 -3.67 7.24
CA HIS A 564 24.24 -2.67 6.37
C HIS A 564 25.77 -2.64 6.50
N ALA A 565 26.31 -2.72 7.72
CA ALA A 565 27.75 -2.77 7.96
C ALA A 565 28.42 -3.97 7.28
N LEU A 566 27.75 -5.11 7.29
CA LEU A 566 28.29 -6.35 6.73
C LEU A 566 28.15 -6.44 5.21
N LEU A 567 27.13 -5.81 4.63
CA LEU A 567 26.84 -5.89 3.19
C LEU A 567 27.38 -4.69 2.39
N GLN A 568 27.63 -3.53 3.02
CA GLN A 568 28.28 -2.41 2.33
C GLN A 568 29.72 -2.79 1.95
N ASN A 569 30.10 -2.52 0.70
CA ASN A 569 31.34 -2.95 0.10
C ASN A 569 32.57 -2.37 0.82
N GLY A 570 32.60 -1.06 1.06
CA GLY A 570 33.74 -0.40 1.68
C GLY A 570 34.88 -0.06 0.71
N PRO A 571 35.96 0.59 1.21
CA PRO A 571 37.05 1.06 0.37
C PRO A 571 37.82 -0.06 -0.33
N PHE A 572 38.14 0.15 -1.62
CA PHE A 572 39.13 -0.67 -2.34
C PHE A 572 40.55 -0.19 -2.05
N ALA A 573 41.47 -1.12 -1.80
CA ALA A 573 42.88 -0.77 -1.72
C ALA A 573 43.40 -0.28 -3.09
N ILE A 574 44.21 0.78 -3.05
CA ILE A 574 44.86 1.38 -4.23
C ILE A 574 45.94 0.43 -4.79
N ASP A 575 46.63 -0.32 -3.91
CA ASP A 575 47.56 -1.38 -4.29
C ASP A 575 47.00 -2.75 -3.87
N GLY A 576 46.45 -3.48 -4.85
CA GLY A 576 45.86 -4.80 -4.62
C GLY A 576 46.87 -5.88 -4.21
N LYS A 577 48.18 -5.64 -4.31
CA LYS A 577 49.23 -6.60 -3.90
C LYS A 577 49.39 -6.70 -2.38
N ALA A 578 48.91 -5.71 -1.63
CA ALA A 578 48.96 -5.70 -0.17
C ALA A 578 47.80 -6.46 0.49
N LEU A 579 46.82 -6.92 -0.29
CA LEU A 579 45.63 -7.63 0.20
C LEU A 579 45.75 -9.14 -0.03
N ILE A 580 45.08 -9.94 0.80
CA ILE A 580 45.03 -11.41 0.64
C ILE A 580 44.33 -11.76 -0.67
N TYR A 581 43.18 -11.13 -0.92
CA TYR A 581 42.49 -11.19 -2.20
C TYR A 581 42.12 -9.77 -2.69
N SER A 582 42.52 -9.44 -3.92
CA SER A 582 42.34 -8.10 -4.52
C SER A 582 40.88 -7.72 -4.79
N TRP A 583 40.00 -8.71 -4.94
CA TRP A 583 38.56 -8.49 -5.14
C TRP A 583 37.81 -8.16 -3.84
N CYS A 584 38.37 -8.52 -2.69
CA CYS A 584 37.75 -8.30 -1.39
C CYS A 584 38.12 -6.88 -0.88
N PRO A 585 37.16 -6.01 -0.57
CA PRO A 585 37.44 -4.68 -0.01
C PRO A 585 38.09 -4.75 1.37
N GLU A 586 38.74 -3.65 1.79
CA GLU A 586 39.46 -3.58 3.07
C GLU A 586 38.57 -3.89 4.28
N SER A 587 37.30 -3.50 4.23
CA SER A 587 36.32 -3.71 5.30
C SER A 587 36.06 -5.18 5.62
N HIS A 588 36.36 -6.11 4.70
CA HIS A 588 36.05 -7.53 4.85
C HIS A 588 37.29 -8.45 4.84
N GLN A 589 38.50 -7.90 4.74
CA GLN A 589 39.74 -8.68 4.73
C GLN A 589 39.89 -9.58 5.96
N GLN A 590 39.37 -9.14 7.12
CA GLN A 590 39.41 -9.91 8.37
C GLN A 590 38.75 -11.29 8.27
N LEU A 591 37.78 -11.47 7.36
CA LEU A 591 37.12 -12.77 7.12
C LEU A 591 37.98 -13.77 6.33
N LEU A 592 39.14 -13.34 5.84
CA LEU A 592 40.09 -14.22 5.17
C LEU A 592 41.09 -14.86 6.15
N GLU A 593 41.05 -14.46 7.43
CA GLU A 593 41.87 -15.01 8.49
C GLU A 593 41.16 -16.16 9.20
N ASP A 594 41.64 -17.39 8.99
CA ASP A 594 41.01 -18.61 9.50
C ASP A 594 40.78 -18.59 11.02
N HIS A 595 41.74 -18.08 11.82
CA HIS A 595 41.59 -18.00 13.28
C HIS A 595 40.44 -17.09 13.69
N PHE A 596 40.31 -15.93 13.03
CA PHE A 596 39.21 -15.00 13.32
C PHE A 596 37.85 -15.61 12.98
N VAL A 597 37.76 -16.26 11.80
CA VAL A 597 36.54 -16.94 11.37
C VAL A 597 36.15 -18.06 12.33
N ASP A 598 37.11 -18.86 12.80
CA ASP A 598 36.87 -19.91 13.78
C ASP A 598 36.29 -19.36 15.09
N GLU A 599 36.84 -18.28 15.63
CA GLU A 599 36.33 -17.63 16.84
C GLU A 599 34.90 -17.10 16.64
N LEU A 600 34.62 -16.50 15.48
CA LEU A 600 33.31 -15.96 15.15
C LEU A 600 32.25 -17.07 14.98
N ILE A 601 32.60 -18.19 14.35
CA ILE A 601 31.72 -19.38 14.25
C ILE A 601 31.31 -19.84 15.64
N VAL A 602 32.26 -19.96 16.58
CA VAL A 602 31.98 -20.40 17.96
C VAL A 602 30.98 -19.48 18.66
N ARG A 603 31.11 -18.15 18.50
CA ARG A 603 30.14 -17.18 19.08
C ARG A 603 28.77 -17.31 18.46
N LEU A 604 28.70 -17.42 17.14
CA LEU A 604 27.43 -17.57 16.41
C LEU A 604 26.72 -18.87 16.79
N GLU A 605 27.46 -19.97 16.95
CA GLU A 605 26.91 -21.24 17.40
C GLU A 605 26.37 -21.19 18.83
N ARG A 606 27.08 -20.50 19.75
CA ARG A 606 26.62 -20.25 21.11
C ARG A 606 25.31 -19.47 21.10
N HIS A 607 25.31 -18.32 20.43
CA HIS A 607 24.12 -17.47 20.28
C HIS A 607 22.93 -18.24 19.70
N LEU A 608 23.11 -18.94 18.58
CA LEU A 608 22.03 -19.70 17.95
C LEU A 608 21.46 -20.77 18.90
N LYS A 609 22.30 -21.38 19.74
CA LYS A 609 21.89 -22.38 20.74
C LYS A 609 21.09 -21.73 21.88
N ASP A 610 21.52 -20.57 22.37
CA ASP A 610 20.84 -19.86 23.45
C ASP A 610 19.41 -19.44 23.06
N PHE A 611 19.21 -19.11 21.79
CA PHE A 611 17.89 -18.75 21.25
C PHE A 611 17.10 -19.93 20.65
N GLU A 612 17.67 -21.14 20.52
CA GLU A 612 17.03 -22.26 19.80
C GLU A 612 15.62 -22.62 20.30
N CYS A 613 15.36 -22.39 21.59
CA CYS A 613 14.06 -22.63 22.23
C CYS A 613 13.17 -21.37 22.30
N ASN A 614 13.69 -20.20 21.94
CA ASN A 614 13.03 -18.90 22.04
C ASN A 614 12.70 -18.33 20.66
N TRP A 615 11.61 -18.83 20.06
CA TRP A 615 11.09 -18.35 18.78
C TRP A 615 10.49 -16.93 18.83
N GLN A 616 10.45 -16.28 20.01
CA GLN A 616 9.88 -14.93 20.14
C GLN A 616 10.77 -13.84 19.54
N ASN A 617 12.04 -14.11 19.26
CA ASN A 617 13.01 -13.16 18.74
C ASN A 617 13.44 -13.54 17.31
N GLU A 618 12.53 -13.46 16.35
CA GLU A 618 12.73 -13.82 14.95
C GLU A 618 13.88 -13.06 14.26
N LEU A 619 14.14 -11.81 14.67
CA LEU A 619 15.21 -10.98 14.10
C LEU A 619 16.61 -11.52 14.41
N VAL A 620 16.78 -12.23 15.54
CA VAL A 620 18.05 -12.88 15.89
C VAL A 620 18.43 -13.92 14.83
N LEU A 621 17.47 -14.74 14.39
CA LEU A 621 17.72 -15.73 13.35
C LEU A 621 18.08 -15.06 12.02
N ILE A 622 17.43 -13.94 11.68
CA ILE A 622 17.78 -13.16 10.47
C ILE A 622 19.22 -12.66 10.54
N ILE A 623 19.61 -12.00 11.65
CA ILE A 623 20.94 -11.41 11.77
C ILE A 623 22.00 -12.50 11.73
N ILE A 624 21.82 -13.58 12.50
CA ILE A 624 22.75 -14.72 12.46
C ILE A 624 22.82 -15.27 11.02
N THR A 625 21.70 -15.47 10.34
CA THR A 625 21.69 -15.98 8.97
C THR A 625 22.43 -15.06 8.00
N VAL A 626 22.20 -13.74 8.07
CA VAL A 626 22.90 -12.74 7.24
C VAL A 626 24.40 -12.75 7.52
N VAL A 627 24.81 -12.79 8.79
CA VAL A 627 26.22 -12.87 9.20
C VAL A 627 26.86 -14.13 8.64
N VAL A 628 26.22 -15.29 8.85
CA VAL A 628 26.72 -16.60 8.42
C VAL A 628 26.84 -16.67 6.90
N ILE A 629 25.84 -16.19 6.14
CA ILE A 629 25.90 -16.13 4.68
C ILE A 629 27.02 -15.20 4.22
N ARG A 630 27.21 -14.05 4.88
CA ARG A 630 28.28 -13.12 4.54
C ARG A 630 29.67 -13.72 4.78
N ILE A 631 29.86 -14.42 5.89
CA ILE A 631 31.10 -15.16 6.16
C ILE A 631 31.29 -16.21 5.07
N PHE A 632 30.28 -17.02 4.75
CA PHE A 632 30.37 -18.05 3.69
C PHE A 632 30.76 -17.46 2.33
N THR A 633 30.24 -16.28 1.99
CA THR A 633 30.51 -15.56 0.73
C THR A 633 31.98 -15.18 0.57
N ILE A 634 32.69 -14.92 1.68
CA ILE A 634 34.03 -14.33 1.67
C ILE A 634 35.12 -15.29 2.17
N CYS A 635 34.79 -16.16 3.11
CA CYS A 635 35.76 -16.99 3.83
C CYS A 635 36.60 -17.86 2.90
N ASN A 636 37.76 -18.28 3.40
CA ASN A 636 38.63 -19.20 2.67
C ASN A 636 38.01 -20.61 2.57
N SER A 637 38.40 -21.36 1.54
CA SER A 637 37.84 -22.70 1.27
C SER A 637 38.07 -23.71 2.40
N THR A 638 39.07 -23.49 3.25
CA THR A 638 39.42 -24.35 4.40
C THR A 638 38.30 -24.44 5.45
N ARG A 639 37.44 -23.43 5.58
CA ARG A 639 36.35 -23.37 6.57
C ARG A 639 34.95 -23.55 5.97
N LYS A 640 34.88 -23.79 4.67
CA LYS A 640 33.64 -23.95 3.90
C LYS A 640 32.67 -24.93 4.55
N GLN A 641 33.14 -26.13 4.95
CA GLN A 641 32.24 -27.15 5.51
C GLN A 641 31.61 -26.70 6.83
N ARG A 642 32.41 -26.15 7.76
CA ARG A 642 31.89 -25.63 9.04
C ARG A 642 30.84 -24.53 8.81
N MET A 643 31.06 -23.67 7.81
CA MET A 643 30.09 -22.65 7.44
C MET A 643 28.81 -23.23 6.85
N ILE A 644 28.90 -24.26 5.99
CA ILE A 644 27.73 -24.98 5.47
C ILE A 644 26.93 -25.59 6.63
N ASP A 645 27.60 -26.27 7.56
CA ASP A 645 26.96 -26.88 8.71
C ASP A 645 26.20 -25.83 9.54
N LEU A 646 26.80 -24.65 9.75
CA LEU A 646 26.15 -23.54 10.44
C LEU A 646 24.97 -22.94 9.67
N VAL A 647 25.07 -22.80 8.34
CA VAL A 647 23.94 -22.39 7.48
C VAL A 647 22.78 -23.37 7.58
N LEU A 648 23.06 -24.68 7.49
CA LEU A 648 22.06 -25.73 7.62
C LEU A 648 21.43 -25.74 9.00
N LYS A 649 22.22 -25.47 10.05
CA LYS A 649 21.72 -25.31 11.42
C LYS A 649 20.74 -24.13 11.52
N CYS A 650 21.04 -22.98 10.91
CA CYS A 650 20.10 -21.85 10.84
C CYS A 650 18.79 -22.24 10.15
N ARG A 651 18.86 -22.91 8.99
CA ARG A 651 17.70 -23.41 8.25
C ARG A 651 16.86 -24.38 9.09
N HIS A 652 17.50 -25.32 9.78
CA HIS A 652 16.82 -26.30 10.62
C HIS A 652 16.13 -25.64 11.83
N THR A 653 16.81 -24.70 12.50
CA THR A 653 16.22 -23.93 13.62
C THR A 653 14.99 -23.16 13.15
N GLY A 654 15.06 -22.46 12.02
CA GLY A 654 13.91 -21.73 11.48
C GLY A 654 12.75 -22.64 11.09
N ALA A 655 13.02 -23.78 10.44
CA ALA A 655 11.98 -24.77 10.13
C ALA A 655 11.31 -25.33 11.40
N LYS A 656 12.09 -25.62 12.45
CA LYS A 656 11.58 -26.05 13.76
C LYS A 656 10.72 -24.97 14.40
N TRP A 657 11.13 -23.71 14.37
CA TRP A 657 10.34 -22.58 14.90
C TRP A 657 9.01 -22.42 14.16
N ILE A 658 9.00 -22.49 12.82
CA ILE A 658 7.77 -22.46 12.03
C ILE A 658 6.82 -23.57 12.47
N GLN A 659 7.31 -24.80 12.63
CA GLN A 659 6.50 -25.92 13.10
C GLN A 659 5.93 -25.70 14.51
N LEU A 660 6.71 -25.13 15.43
CA LEU A 660 6.24 -24.82 16.79
C LEU A 660 5.17 -23.73 16.78
N ILE A 661 5.37 -22.66 16.00
CA ILE A 661 4.41 -21.57 15.86
C ILE A 661 3.11 -22.07 15.22
N LEU A 662 3.18 -22.89 14.17
CA LEU A 662 2.01 -23.51 13.56
C LEU A 662 1.24 -24.36 14.57
N LYS A 663 1.93 -25.18 15.39
CA LYS A 663 1.28 -25.93 16.48
C LYS A 663 0.60 -25.02 17.49
N SER A 664 1.17 -23.84 17.80
CA SER A 664 0.53 -22.85 18.68
C SER A 664 -0.69 -22.20 18.03
N ILE A 665 -0.65 -21.90 16.73
CA ILE A 665 -1.81 -21.39 15.97
C ILE A 665 -2.93 -22.44 15.93
N HIS A 666 -2.58 -23.72 15.79
CA HIS A 666 -3.53 -24.83 15.72
C HIS A 666 -4.02 -25.31 17.09
N ASN A 667 -3.48 -24.81 18.20
CA ASN A 667 -3.94 -25.14 19.56
C ASN A 667 -4.73 -23.96 20.15
N PRO A 668 -6.07 -23.95 20.07
CA PRO A 668 -6.91 -22.78 20.26
C PRO A 668 -7.25 -22.50 21.73
N SER A 669 -6.23 -22.40 22.59
CA SER A 669 -6.44 -21.89 23.95
C SER A 669 -6.78 -20.40 23.87
N SER A 670 -8.08 -20.05 23.79
CA SER A 670 -8.65 -18.70 23.98
C SER A 670 -7.81 -17.51 23.47
N SER A 671 -7.19 -17.63 22.29
CA SER A 671 -6.22 -16.64 21.82
C SER A 671 -6.88 -15.54 20.98
N ASP A 672 -6.58 -14.30 21.32
CA ASP A 672 -6.90 -13.09 20.56
C ASP A 672 -6.43 -13.20 19.09
N SER A 673 -7.31 -12.84 18.13
CA SER A 673 -7.00 -12.81 16.68
C SER A 673 -5.71 -12.05 16.38
N ASN A 674 -5.45 -10.96 17.11
CA ASN A 674 -4.25 -10.14 16.91
C ASN A 674 -2.96 -10.92 17.23
N LYS A 675 -3.00 -11.82 18.22
CA LYS A 675 -1.85 -12.66 18.58
C LYS A 675 -1.57 -13.69 17.49
N MET A 676 -2.61 -14.29 16.90
CA MET A 676 -2.43 -15.24 15.80
C MET A 676 -1.89 -14.56 14.54
N ASP A 677 -2.33 -13.34 14.24
CA ASP A 677 -1.80 -12.56 13.13
C ASP A 677 -0.32 -12.24 13.31
N ALA A 678 0.09 -11.82 14.53
CA ALA A 678 1.49 -11.59 14.86
C ALA A 678 2.35 -12.87 14.76
N LEU A 679 1.82 -14.03 15.16
CA LEU A 679 2.50 -15.32 14.98
C LEU A 679 2.69 -15.67 13.49
N ARG A 680 1.71 -15.38 12.64
CA ARG A 680 1.83 -15.56 11.19
C ARG A 680 2.86 -14.61 10.56
N ASP A 681 2.96 -13.38 11.06
CA ASP A 681 4.00 -12.44 10.63
C ASP A 681 5.40 -12.98 10.95
N LYS A 682 5.59 -13.55 12.14
CA LYS A 682 6.84 -14.22 12.53
C LYS A 682 7.19 -15.39 11.61
N ILE A 683 6.21 -16.20 11.21
CA ILE A 683 6.43 -17.29 10.23
C ILE A 683 6.99 -16.74 8.92
N GLY A 684 6.44 -15.63 8.41
CA GLY A 684 6.95 -14.98 7.21
C GLY A 684 8.41 -14.51 7.36
N ILE A 685 8.72 -13.86 8.47
CA ILE A 685 10.07 -13.36 8.79
C ILE A 685 11.09 -14.51 8.90
N ILE A 686 10.76 -15.56 9.65
CA ILE A 686 11.61 -16.75 9.82
C ILE A 686 11.79 -17.47 8.48
N GLY A 687 10.72 -17.57 7.68
CA GLY A 687 10.78 -18.18 6.35
C GLY A 687 11.71 -17.42 5.41
N ILE A 688 11.71 -16.08 5.42
CA ILE A 688 12.68 -15.27 4.66
C ILE A 688 14.11 -15.60 5.09
N ALA A 689 14.39 -15.68 6.40
CA ALA A 689 15.70 -16.09 6.90
C ALA A 689 16.12 -17.46 6.34
N CYS A 690 15.23 -18.46 6.41
CA CYS A 690 15.46 -19.78 5.85
C CYS A 690 15.72 -19.73 4.33
N LEU A 691 14.97 -18.94 3.56
CA LEU A 691 15.16 -18.82 2.12
C LEU A 691 16.53 -18.23 1.75
N LEU A 692 17.05 -17.26 2.53
CA LEU A 692 18.38 -16.70 2.31
C LEU A 692 19.50 -17.77 2.40
N THR A 693 19.30 -18.82 3.22
CA THR A 693 20.27 -19.91 3.37
C THR A 693 20.51 -20.72 2.09
N PHE A 694 19.63 -20.63 1.09
CA PHE A 694 19.80 -21.30 -0.19
C PHE A 694 20.78 -20.58 -1.13
N SER A 695 21.25 -19.39 -0.76
CA SER A 695 22.31 -18.69 -1.49
C SER A 695 23.60 -19.52 -1.61
N VAL A 696 23.85 -20.45 -0.67
CA VAL A 696 25.03 -21.32 -0.66
C VAL A 696 25.16 -22.22 -1.89
N TYR A 697 24.06 -22.56 -2.57
CA TYR A 697 24.09 -23.37 -3.80
C TYR A 697 24.40 -22.54 -5.05
N THR A 698 24.22 -21.22 -4.96
CA THR A 698 24.35 -20.31 -6.12
C THR A 698 25.75 -19.72 -6.27
N ASP A 699 26.63 -19.96 -5.30
CA ASP A 699 28.02 -19.49 -5.35
C ASP A 699 28.87 -20.41 -6.25
N ALA A 700 29.28 -19.88 -7.40
CA ALA A 700 30.07 -20.58 -8.40
C ALA A 700 31.45 -21.05 -7.90
N SER A 701 31.99 -20.42 -6.85
CA SER A 701 33.27 -20.80 -6.25
C SER A 701 33.16 -22.05 -5.36
N HIS A 702 31.94 -22.45 -5.04
CA HIS A 702 31.64 -23.41 -4.00
C HIS A 702 30.61 -24.42 -4.50
N SER A 703 31.05 -25.38 -5.31
CA SER A 703 30.20 -26.48 -5.80
C SER A 703 29.57 -27.27 -4.65
N LEU A 704 28.31 -26.95 -4.33
CA LEU A 704 27.45 -27.72 -3.46
C LEU A 704 26.31 -28.23 -4.33
N ASP A 705 26.16 -29.55 -4.42
CA ASP A 705 25.07 -30.13 -5.18
C ASP A 705 23.77 -30.00 -4.38
N LEU A 706 22.72 -29.60 -5.07
CA LEU A 706 21.39 -29.55 -4.50
C LEU A 706 20.87 -30.97 -4.29
N SER A 707 20.41 -31.30 -3.08
CA SER A 707 19.84 -32.61 -2.76
C SER A 707 18.31 -32.63 -2.89
N ASN A 708 17.72 -33.82 -2.86
CA ASN A 708 16.26 -34.00 -2.85
C ASN A 708 15.63 -33.36 -1.59
N ASP A 709 16.24 -33.56 -0.42
CA ASP A 709 15.78 -32.98 0.85
C ASP A 709 15.83 -31.45 0.83
N ASP A 710 16.83 -30.87 0.15
CA ASP A 710 16.94 -29.42 -0.02
C ASP A 710 15.80 -28.85 -0.87
N VAL A 711 15.44 -29.52 -1.96
CA VAL A 711 14.29 -29.11 -2.79
C VAL A 711 12.99 -29.22 -2.02
N MET A 712 12.79 -30.31 -1.27
CA MET A 712 11.60 -30.47 -0.42
C MET A 712 11.53 -29.39 0.66
N SER A 713 12.67 -29.07 1.30
CA SER A 713 12.77 -27.98 2.26
C SER A 713 12.47 -26.62 1.62
N LEU A 714 13.02 -26.35 0.42
CA LEU A 714 12.77 -25.13 -0.35
C LEU A 714 11.29 -24.96 -0.68
N LEU A 715 10.64 -25.98 -1.24
CA LEU A 715 9.22 -25.97 -1.62
C LEU A 715 8.31 -25.71 -0.41
N ASN A 716 8.60 -26.36 0.72
CA ASN A 716 7.88 -26.13 1.97
C ASN A 716 8.05 -24.69 2.47
N MET A 717 9.28 -24.15 2.44
CA MET A 717 9.56 -22.80 2.92
C MET A 717 8.94 -21.73 2.02
N VAL A 718 9.13 -21.82 0.70
CA VAL A 718 8.60 -20.82 -0.24
C VAL A 718 7.07 -20.79 -0.20
N THR A 719 6.42 -21.96 -0.11
CA THR A 719 4.96 -22.06 0.02
C THR A 719 4.48 -21.50 1.36
N THR A 720 5.16 -21.83 2.46
CA THR A 720 4.81 -21.30 3.80
C THR A 720 4.93 -19.78 3.85
N VAL A 721 5.96 -19.21 3.23
CA VAL A 721 6.14 -17.75 3.14
C VAL A 721 5.04 -17.12 2.28
N HIS A 722 4.78 -17.68 1.09
CA HIS A 722 3.72 -17.22 0.19
C HIS A 722 2.36 -17.14 0.89
N ASP A 723 1.97 -18.24 1.51
CA ASP A 723 0.72 -18.43 2.24
C ASP A 723 0.53 -17.36 3.33
N ASN A 724 1.57 -17.08 4.13
CA ASN A 724 1.44 -16.16 5.26
C ASN A 724 1.62 -14.68 4.85
N LEU A 725 2.26 -14.38 3.72
CA LEU A 725 2.42 -13.00 3.20
C LEU A 725 1.21 -12.50 2.40
N ILE A 726 0.46 -13.39 1.73
CA ILE A 726 -0.74 -13.00 0.96
C ILE A 726 -1.91 -12.61 1.85
N LEU A 727 -2.02 -13.21 3.04
CA LEU A 727 -3.05 -12.88 4.01
C LEU A 727 -3.05 -11.37 4.32
N GLY A 728 -4.18 -10.69 4.08
CA GLY A 728 -4.36 -9.27 4.43
C GLY A 728 -3.45 -8.27 3.70
N ASN A 729 -2.84 -8.63 2.56
CA ASN A 729 -1.84 -7.80 1.85
C ASN A 729 -0.68 -7.37 2.75
N LYS A 730 -0.23 -8.26 3.65
CA LYS A 730 0.82 -7.98 4.66
C LYS A 730 2.12 -7.43 4.08
N LYS A 731 2.44 -7.72 2.81
CA LYS A 731 3.58 -7.13 2.09
C LYS A 731 3.62 -5.60 2.15
N LEU A 732 2.46 -4.92 2.11
CA LEU A 732 2.37 -3.46 2.16
C LEU A 732 2.72 -2.88 3.56
N ASN A 733 2.52 -3.67 4.61
CA ASN A 733 2.73 -3.26 6.00
C ASN A 733 4.12 -3.63 6.56
N MET A 734 4.94 -4.35 5.79
CA MET A 734 6.30 -4.71 6.20
C MET A 734 7.21 -3.47 6.32
N SER A 735 8.22 -3.55 7.19
CA SER A 735 9.28 -2.54 7.25
C SER A 735 10.11 -2.50 5.96
N VAL A 736 10.83 -1.40 5.74
CA VAL A 736 11.75 -1.25 4.60
C VAL A 736 12.81 -2.34 4.64
N PHE A 737 13.35 -2.60 5.83
CA PHE A 737 14.35 -3.62 6.07
C PHE A 737 13.86 -5.00 5.64
N MET A 738 12.65 -5.40 6.09
CA MET A 738 12.09 -6.69 5.75
C MET A 738 11.76 -6.83 4.26
N ARG A 739 11.26 -5.77 3.61
CA ARG A 739 11.04 -5.77 2.15
C ARG A 739 12.34 -5.99 1.38
N ASN A 740 13.44 -5.38 1.81
CA ASN A 740 14.74 -5.56 1.16
C ASN A 740 15.24 -7.00 1.32
N LEU A 741 15.07 -7.62 2.49
CA LEU A 741 15.40 -9.03 2.71
C LEU A 741 14.50 -10.00 1.92
N MET A 742 13.20 -9.72 1.82
CA MET A 742 12.29 -10.48 0.97
C MET A 742 12.76 -10.48 -0.48
N ARG A 743 13.12 -9.31 -1.03
CA ARG A 743 13.68 -9.20 -2.39
C ARG A 743 15.00 -9.95 -2.54
N GLN A 744 15.85 -9.99 -1.50
CA GLN A 744 17.03 -10.85 -1.50
C GLN A 744 16.65 -12.32 -1.62
N SER A 745 15.67 -12.80 -0.85
CA SER A 745 15.21 -14.18 -0.94
C SER A 745 14.60 -14.52 -2.31
N GLU A 746 13.85 -13.60 -2.92
CA GLU A 746 13.34 -13.75 -4.29
C GLU A 746 14.49 -13.92 -5.30
N ARG A 747 15.57 -13.13 -5.17
CA ARG A 747 16.75 -13.29 -6.02
C ARG A 747 17.46 -14.62 -5.81
N VAL A 748 17.56 -15.10 -4.57
CA VAL A 748 18.09 -16.44 -4.28
C VAL A 748 17.25 -17.49 -5.00
N LEU A 749 15.92 -17.38 -4.95
CA LEU A 749 15.00 -18.26 -5.67
C LEU A 749 15.23 -18.22 -7.19
N VAL A 750 15.44 -17.04 -7.79
CA VAL A 750 15.72 -16.94 -9.25
C VAL A 750 17.02 -17.64 -9.59
N SER A 751 18.02 -17.48 -8.74
CA SER A 751 19.38 -17.95 -8.98
C SER A 751 19.49 -19.48 -8.81
N ILE A 752 18.74 -20.09 -7.89
CA ILE A 752 18.74 -21.53 -7.66
C ILE A 752 17.80 -22.31 -8.60
N HIS A 753 16.81 -21.64 -9.19
CA HIS A 753 15.78 -22.27 -10.01
C HIS A 753 16.29 -23.16 -11.16
N PRO A 754 17.36 -22.80 -11.91
CA PRO A 754 17.91 -23.70 -12.93
C PRO A 754 18.40 -25.04 -12.36
N MET A 755 18.93 -25.05 -11.13
CA MET A 755 19.36 -26.27 -10.43
C MET A 755 18.16 -27.10 -9.98
N VAL A 756 17.12 -26.44 -9.45
CA VAL A 756 15.84 -27.09 -9.10
C VAL A 756 15.20 -27.75 -10.32
N LYS A 757 15.11 -27.04 -11.47
CA LYS A 757 14.61 -27.58 -12.74
C LYS A 757 15.34 -28.89 -13.10
N LYS A 758 16.67 -28.85 -13.13
CA LYS A 758 17.51 -30.00 -13.50
C LYS A 758 17.30 -31.20 -12.56
N LEU A 759 17.16 -30.94 -11.26
CA LEU A 759 16.96 -32.01 -10.28
C LEU A 759 15.54 -32.60 -10.35
N LEU A 760 14.52 -31.77 -10.57
CA LEU A 760 13.15 -32.23 -10.78
C LEU A 760 13.04 -33.11 -12.04
N GLU A 761 13.67 -32.70 -13.15
CA GLU A 761 13.74 -33.49 -14.39
C GLU A 761 14.47 -34.82 -14.17
N LYS A 762 15.60 -34.80 -13.47
CA LYS A 762 16.39 -36.01 -13.15
C LYS A 762 15.58 -37.04 -12.36
N ASN A 763 14.74 -36.59 -11.43
CA ASN A 763 13.88 -37.46 -10.62
C ASN A 763 12.51 -37.71 -11.24
N SER A 764 12.31 -37.43 -12.54
CA SER A 764 11.01 -37.59 -13.22
C SER A 764 9.85 -36.93 -12.46
N TYR A 765 10.13 -35.80 -11.80
CA TYR A 765 9.19 -35.00 -11.00
C TYR A 765 8.59 -35.69 -9.75
N GLU A 766 9.18 -36.80 -9.27
CA GLU A 766 8.70 -37.52 -8.07
C GLU A 766 8.63 -36.62 -6.82
N LEU A 767 9.56 -35.66 -6.68
CA LEU A 767 9.57 -34.70 -5.57
C LEU A 767 8.32 -33.81 -5.55
N LEU A 768 7.75 -33.48 -6.71
CA LEU A 768 6.48 -32.72 -6.77
C LEU A 768 5.31 -33.57 -6.29
N ASN A 769 5.34 -34.89 -6.58
CA ASN A 769 4.37 -35.83 -6.03
C ASN A 769 4.46 -35.91 -4.51
N GLU A 770 5.67 -36.05 -3.98
CA GLU A 770 5.91 -36.09 -2.55
C GLU A 770 5.40 -34.80 -1.88
N PHE A 771 5.81 -33.63 -2.40
CA PHE A 771 5.38 -32.34 -1.87
C PHE A 771 3.85 -32.15 -1.94
N ALA A 772 3.21 -32.48 -3.06
CA ALA A 772 1.76 -32.41 -3.19
C ALA A 772 1.04 -33.33 -2.19
N SER A 773 1.58 -34.52 -1.93
CA SER A 773 1.00 -35.46 -0.96
C SER A 773 1.07 -34.97 0.49
N ILE A 774 2.10 -34.18 0.83
CA ILE A 774 2.29 -33.55 2.14
C ILE A 774 1.38 -32.33 2.28
N TYR A 775 1.35 -31.46 1.26
CA TYR A 775 0.66 -30.18 1.32
C TYR A 775 -0.87 -30.30 1.12
N TRP A 776 -1.31 -31.26 0.29
CA TRP A 776 -2.71 -31.59 0.03
C TRP A 776 -3.06 -33.00 0.52
N ALA A 777 -3.38 -33.10 1.82
CA ALA A 777 -3.60 -34.36 2.54
C ALA A 777 -4.67 -35.31 1.93
N VAL A 778 -5.57 -34.80 1.09
CA VAL A 778 -6.61 -35.60 0.39
C VAL A 778 -6.00 -36.63 -0.57
N ILE A 779 -4.85 -36.31 -1.21
CA ILE A 779 -4.14 -37.26 -2.07
C ILE A 779 -3.77 -38.51 -1.26
N ARG A 780 -3.24 -38.33 -0.04
CA ARG A 780 -2.78 -39.41 0.83
C ARG A 780 -3.91 -40.40 1.19
N THR A 781 -5.15 -39.92 1.30
CA THR A 781 -6.31 -40.75 1.68
C THR A 781 -6.88 -41.60 0.55
N LYS A 782 -6.60 -41.28 -0.72
CA LYS A 782 -7.13 -42.01 -1.89
C LYS A 782 -6.16 -43.07 -2.46
N GLY A 783 -5.01 -43.28 -1.81
CA GLY A 783 -3.95 -44.19 -2.28
C GLY A 783 -2.88 -43.49 -3.13
N LYS A 784 -1.83 -44.22 -3.53
CA LYS A 784 -0.70 -43.74 -4.36
C LYS A 784 -1.17 -43.35 -5.78
N ALA A 785 -1.90 -42.25 -5.91
CA ALA A 785 -2.11 -41.63 -7.20
C ALA A 785 -0.83 -40.87 -7.55
N ASP A 786 -0.01 -41.41 -8.44
CA ASP A 786 1.15 -40.70 -8.97
C ASP A 786 0.66 -39.65 -9.98
N GLY A 787 0.89 -38.38 -9.66
CA GLY A 787 0.57 -37.27 -10.55
C GLY A 787 1.47 -37.30 -11.77
N LYS A 788 0.88 -37.10 -12.95
CA LYS A 788 1.63 -36.93 -14.20
C LYS A 788 2.06 -35.46 -14.34
N TRP A 789 3.29 -35.17 -13.96
CA TRP A 789 3.84 -33.80 -13.98
C TRP A 789 4.48 -33.45 -15.32
N LYS A 790 4.35 -32.19 -15.70
CA LYS A 790 5.10 -31.55 -16.78
C LYS A 790 5.43 -30.11 -16.41
N LYS A 791 6.54 -29.60 -16.93
CA LYS A 791 6.82 -28.17 -16.86
C LYS A 791 5.87 -27.42 -17.81
N ARG A 792 5.32 -26.28 -17.37
CA ARG A 792 4.36 -25.51 -18.17
C ARG A 792 5.01 -24.81 -19.36
N SER A 793 6.17 -24.19 -19.14
CA SER A 793 6.96 -23.51 -20.17
C SER A 793 8.42 -23.94 -20.12
N GLU A 794 9.06 -24.02 -21.29
CA GLU A 794 10.49 -24.32 -21.38
C GLU A 794 11.36 -23.22 -20.76
N ASN A 795 10.88 -21.96 -20.81
CA ASN A 795 11.54 -20.79 -20.22
C ASN A 795 12.08 -21.13 -18.83
N ILE A 796 13.39 -20.99 -18.65
CA ILE A 796 14.07 -21.37 -17.40
C ILE A 796 13.57 -20.58 -16.20
N TYR A 797 12.93 -19.42 -16.41
CA TYR A 797 12.38 -18.55 -15.37
C TYR A 797 10.87 -18.72 -15.14
N ASP A 798 10.23 -19.67 -15.83
CA ASP A 798 8.87 -20.09 -15.48
C ASP A 798 8.94 -21.12 -14.32
N GLY A 799 8.32 -20.77 -13.20
CA GLY A 799 8.26 -21.62 -11.99
C GLY A 799 7.13 -22.64 -12.00
N TRP A 800 6.27 -22.63 -13.02
CA TRP A 800 5.04 -23.41 -13.05
C TRP A 800 5.24 -24.85 -13.55
N TYR A 801 4.73 -25.78 -12.75
CA TYR A 801 4.63 -27.20 -13.05
C TYR A 801 3.17 -27.63 -12.93
N ASP A 802 2.70 -28.37 -13.93
CA ASP A 802 1.32 -28.85 -14.01
C ASP A 802 1.30 -30.37 -13.86
N GLY A 803 0.55 -30.85 -12.87
CA GLY A 803 0.30 -32.25 -12.56
C GLY A 803 -1.16 -32.60 -12.75
N GLN A 804 -1.45 -33.85 -13.09
CA GLN A 804 -2.81 -34.38 -13.14
C GLN A 804 -2.95 -35.58 -12.19
N TYR A 805 -3.88 -35.48 -11.24
CA TYR A 805 -4.27 -36.53 -10.30
C TYR A 805 -5.73 -36.90 -10.54
N GLU A 806 -5.98 -38.05 -11.17
CA GLU A 806 -7.33 -38.45 -11.58
C GLU A 806 -8.03 -37.35 -12.39
N SER A 807 -9.11 -36.76 -11.87
CA SER A 807 -9.86 -35.64 -12.45
C SER A 807 -9.40 -34.26 -12.00
N ASN A 808 -8.42 -34.15 -11.10
CA ASN A 808 -7.92 -32.89 -10.57
C ASN A 808 -6.61 -32.47 -11.25
N ASN A 809 -6.59 -31.27 -11.79
CA ASN A 809 -5.39 -30.59 -12.25
C ASN A 809 -4.76 -29.88 -11.05
N VAL A 810 -3.46 -30.09 -10.85
CA VAL A 810 -2.67 -29.46 -9.79
C VAL A 810 -1.60 -28.62 -10.46
N SER A 811 -1.43 -27.39 -10.03
CA SER A 811 -0.37 -26.51 -10.51
C SER A 811 0.46 -26.00 -9.34
N ILE A 812 1.77 -26.12 -9.45
CA ILE A 812 2.72 -25.67 -8.45
C ILE A 812 3.64 -24.64 -9.09
N ASP A 813 3.67 -23.44 -8.51
CA ASP A 813 4.68 -22.43 -8.79
C ASP A 813 5.82 -22.61 -7.78
N CYS A 814 6.85 -23.36 -8.17
CA CYS A 814 8.03 -23.61 -7.33
C CYS A 814 8.83 -22.33 -7.05
N PHE A 815 8.59 -21.27 -7.83
CA PHE A 815 9.29 -19.99 -7.70
C PHE A 815 8.58 -19.07 -6.71
N ASN A 816 7.26 -18.92 -6.83
CA ASN A 816 6.48 -18.06 -5.93
C ASN A 816 5.89 -18.81 -4.73
N GLY A 817 5.99 -20.13 -4.67
CA GLY A 817 5.37 -20.96 -3.63
C GLY A 817 3.86 -21.07 -3.73
N LYS A 818 3.30 -20.92 -4.93
CA LYS A 818 1.85 -20.98 -5.13
C LYS A 818 1.41 -22.41 -5.44
N PHE A 819 0.50 -22.94 -4.64
CA PHE A 819 -0.10 -24.25 -4.86
C PHE A 819 -1.58 -24.13 -5.22
N VAL A 820 -2.00 -24.72 -6.34
CA VAL A 820 -3.34 -24.56 -6.91
C VAL A 820 -3.89 -25.92 -7.32
N VAL A 821 -5.19 -26.15 -7.07
CA VAL A 821 -5.94 -27.33 -7.53
C VAL A 821 -7.17 -26.85 -8.31
N ASN A 822 -7.26 -27.23 -9.60
CA ASN A 822 -8.29 -26.78 -10.55
C ASN A 822 -8.47 -25.25 -10.52
N ASP A 823 -7.36 -24.53 -10.66
CA ASP A 823 -7.31 -23.05 -10.64
C ASP A 823 -7.73 -22.39 -9.32
N GLN A 824 -7.94 -23.17 -8.24
CA GLN A 824 -8.23 -22.68 -6.90
C GLN A 824 -7.02 -22.82 -5.97
N SER A 825 -6.61 -21.73 -5.33
CA SER A 825 -5.61 -21.77 -4.26
C SER A 825 -6.18 -22.54 -3.07
N ILE A 826 -5.37 -23.47 -2.54
CA ILE A 826 -5.67 -24.19 -1.31
C ILE A 826 -4.65 -23.75 -0.26
N GLY A 827 -5.04 -23.71 1.01
CA GLY A 827 -4.25 -23.08 2.06
C GLY A 827 -5.16 -22.24 2.96
N PHE A 828 -5.75 -21.18 2.41
CA PHE A 828 -6.69 -20.30 3.10
C PHE A 828 -7.95 -20.02 2.29
N LEU A 829 -8.99 -19.54 2.99
CA LEU A 829 -10.22 -19.13 2.32
C LEU A 829 -9.99 -17.92 1.42
N PRO A 830 -10.50 -17.93 0.18
CA PRO A 830 -10.41 -16.79 -0.73
C PRO A 830 -11.20 -15.58 -0.23
N ASN A 831 -10.78 -14.39 -0.67
CA ASN A 831 -11.37 -13.10 -0.26
C ASN A 831 -12.86 -12.98 -0.57
N ASN A 832 -13.36 -13.64 -1.61
CA ASN A 832 -14.79 -13.66 -1.89
C ASN A 832 -15.58 -14.25 -0.70
N ILE A 833 -15.08 -15.30 -0.04
CA ILE A 833 -15.71 -15.94 1.14
C ILE A 833 -15.50 -15.10 2.40
N THR A 834 -14.26 -14.68 2.68
CA THR A 834 -13.93 -13.97 3.93
C THR A 834 -14.52 -12.56 4.01
N SER A 835 -14.82 -11.93 2.87
CA SER A 835 -15.53 -10.64 2.80
C SER A 835 -17.06 -10.75 2.85
N ASP A 836 -17.62 -11.97 2.83
CA ASP A 836 -19.06 -12.17 2.90
C ASP A 836 -19.60 -11.77 4.28
N LYS A 837 -20.75 -11.07 4.29
CA LYS A 837 -21.36 -10.58 5.54
C LYS A 837 -21.73 -11.71 6.50
N LEU A 838 -22.10 -12.88 5.99
CA LEU A 838 -22.42 -14.05 6.82
C LEU A 838 -21.16 -14.58 7.51
N PHE A 839 -20.05 -14.66 6.79
CA PHE A 839 -18.76 -15.07 7.33
C PHE A 839 -18.28 -14.07 8.40
N GLN A 840 -18.22 -12.78 8.05
CA GLN A 840 -17.75 -11.72 8.96
C GLN A 840 -18.57 -11.63 10.25
N ARG A 841 -19.89 -11.86 10.16
CA ARG A 841 -20.77 -11.82 11.33
C ARG A 841 -20.40 -12.86 12.39
N VAL A 842 -20.11 -14.09 11.96
CA VAL A 842 -19.87 -15.22 12.88
C VAL A 842 -18.39 -15.38 13.19
N PHE A 843 -17.55 -15.37 12.17
CA PHE A 843 -16.12 -15.68 12.27
C PHE A 843 -15.24 -14.42 12.38
N GLY A 844 -15.77 -13.24 12.09
CA GLY A 844 -15.00 -11.99 12.11
C GLY A 844 -13.82 -12.05 11.15
N ASN A 845 -12.62 -11.85 11.68
CA ASN A 845 -11.35 -11.92 10.94
C ASN A 845 -10.64 -13.26 11.12
N HIS A 846 -11.32 -14.31 11.60
CA HIS A 846 -10.69 -15.61 11.81
C HIS A 846 -10.18 -16.22 10.50
N ILE A 847 -8.96 -16.74 10.53
CA ILE A 847 -8.27 -17.30 9.36
C ILE A 847 -8.36 -18.82 9.41
N PHE A 848 -9.15 -19.40 8.50
CA PHE A 848 -9.27 -20.85 8.36
C PHE A 848 -8.23 -21.40 7.40
N GLU A 849 -7.50 -22.43 7.86
CA GLU A 849 -6.69 -23.26 6.97
C GLU A 849 -7.58 -24.31 6.31
N VAL A 850 -7.64 -24.26 4.97
CA VAL A 850 -8.59 -25.05 4.19
C VAL A 850 -7.93 -25.84 3.07
N GLN A 851 -8.62 -26.90 2.67
CA GLN A 851 -8.36 -27.69 1.49
C GLN A 851 -9.61 -27.75 0.61
N ARG A 852 -9.45 -28.19 -0.63
CA ARG A 852 -10.57 -28.36 -1.56
C ARG A 852 -11.51 -29.48 -1.09
N GLY A 853 -12.81 -29.22 -1.17
CA GLY A 853 -13.88 -30.22 -1.00
C GLY A 853 -14.15 -31.02 -2.28
N GLU A 854 -15.12 -31.93 -2.23
CA GLU A 854 -15.44 -32.79 -3.40
C GLU A 854 -16.14 -32.01 -4.54
N GLN A 855 -16.88 -30.95 -4.20
CA GLN A 855 -17.58 -30.09 -5.15
C GLN A 855 -16.74 -28.86 -5.52
N ASP A 856 -17.01 -28.29 -6.70
CA ASP A 856 -16.41 -27.01 -7.10
C ASP A 856 -16.80 -25.88 -6.14
N ASP A 857 -15.87 -24.94 -5.93
CA ASP A 857 -16.02 -23.77 -5.04
C ASP A 857 -16.42 -24.15 -3.59
N THR A 858 -15.95 -25.32 -3.15
CA THR A 858 -16.14 -25.85 -1.80
C THR A 858 -14.79 -26.01 -1.10
N TYR A 859 -14.70 -25.49 0.12
CA TYR A 859 -13.50 -25.50 0.96
C TYR A 859 -13.81 -26.19 2.29
N ILE A 860 -12.94 -27.07 2.76
CA ILE A 860 -13.10 -27.77 4.03
C ILE A 860 -11.89 -27.48 4.91
N THR A 861 -12.09 -27.28 6.21
CA THR A 861 -10.97 -27.03 7.12
C THR A 861 -10.02 -28.22 7.23
N LYS A 862 -8.71 -27.94 7.14
CA LYS A 862 -7.65 -28.96 7.28
C LYS A 862 -7.63 -29.57 8.69
N HIS A 863 -7.91 -28.74 9.69
CA HIS A 863 -7.90 -29.13 11.11
C HIS A 863 -9.31 -29.12 11.70
N GLY A 864 -9.50 -29.96 12.72
CA GLY A 864 -10.70 -29.94 13.55
C GLY A 864 -10.58 -28.83 14.60
N TYR A 865 -11.61 -28.02 14.71
CA TYR A 865 -11.74 -26.93 15.68
C TYR A 865 -12.52 -27.42 16.91
N HIS A 866 -12.37 -26.71 18.03
CA HIS A 866 -12.92 -27.08 19.35
C HIS A 866 -12.30 -28.38 19.88
N HIS A 867 -11.43 -28.24 20.89
CA HIS A 867 -10.48 -29.27 21.35
C HIS A 867 -11.14 -30.64 21.61
N ASP A 868 -12.33 -30.65 22.20
CA ASP A 868 -12.97 -31.88 22.68
C ASP A 868 -13.86 -32.58 21.63
N GLU A 869 -14.46 -31.81 20.71
CA GLU A 869 -15.43 -32.36 19.74
C GLU A 869 -14.86 -32.58 18.33
N LYS A 870 -13.75 -31.91 17.97
CA LYS A 870 -13.12 -31.94 16.63
C LYS A 870 -14.13 -31.70 15.50
N VAL A 871 -14.48 -30.44 15.35
CA VAL A 871 -15.47 -29.95 14.40
C VAL A 871 -14.78 -29.41 13.15
N HIS A 872 -15.21 -29.86 11.97
CA HIS A 872 -14.73 -29.35 10.69
C HIS A 872 -15.74 -28.41 10.05
N TYR A 873 -15.27 -27.33 9.43
CA TYR A 873 -16.13 -26.40 8.70
C TYR A 873 -15.99 -26.60 7.20
N GLU A 874 -17.12 -26.53 6.49
CA GLU A 874 -17.19 -26.55 5.04
C GLU A 874 -17.83 -25.25 4.55
N PHE A 875 -17.15 -24.57 3.63
CA PHE A 875 -17.57 -23.32 3.01
C PHE A 875 -17.85 -23.59 1.54
N ASN A 876 -19.10 -23.51 1.14
CA ASN A 876 -19.55 -23.76 -0.21
C ASN A 876 -20.13 -22.47 -0.78
N ARG A 877 -19.57 -22.00 -1.90
CA ARG A 877 -20.11 -20.83 -2.60
C ARG A 877 -20.73 -21.28 -3.91
N GLN A 878 -22.05 -21.29 -3.97
CA GLN A 878 -22.81 -21.63 -5.17
C GLN A 878 -23.77 -20.49 -5.52
N ASN A 879 -23.83 -20.12 -6.80
CA ASN A 879 -24.70 -19.05 -7.31
C ASN A 879 -24.56 -17.74 -6.50
N TYR A 880 -23.32 -17.35 -6.18
CA TYR A 880 -22.98 -16.15 -5.39
C TYR A 880 -23.49 -16.15 -3.94
N CYS A 881 -24.07 -17.25 -3.46
CA CYS A 881 -24.47 -17.42 -2.06
C CYS A 881 -23.45 -18.27 -1.32
N LEU A 882 -22.97 -17.76 -0.18
CA LEU A 882 -22.14 -18.53 0.75
C LEU A 882 -23.02 -19.40 1.65
N ARG A 883 -22.72 -20.69 1.70
CA ARG A 883 -23.25 -21.66 2.66
C ARG A 883 -22.11 -22.19 3.52
N ILE A 884 -22.37 -22.31 4.82
CA ILE A 884 -21.39 -22.76 5.79
C ILE A 884 -21.97 -23.94 6.54
N TYR A 885 -21.25 -25.05 6.52
CA TYR A 885 -21.59 -26.27 7.24
C TYR A 885 -20.58 -26.56 8.33
N GLU A 886 -21.07 -27.19 9.38
CA GLU A 886 -20.30 -27.68 10.51
C GLU A 886 -20.49 -29.20 10.59
N HIS A 887 -19.39 -29.94 10.62
CA HIS A 887 -19.37 -31.40 10.65
C HIS A 887 -18.68 -31.89 11.92
N HIS A 888 -19.42 -32.59 12.77
CA HIS A 888 -18.88 -33.16 14.01
C HIS A 888 -18.35 -34.56 13.72
N ALA A 889 -17.03 -34.74 13.84
CA ALA A 889 -16.39 -36.02 13.52
C ALA A 889 -16.87 -37.18 14.42
N GLN A 890 -17.23 -36.90 15.67
CA GLN A 890 -17.61 -37.92 16.65
C GLN A 890 -19.07 -38.38 16.52
N THR A 891 -20.01 -37.45 16.37
CA THR A 891 -21.45 -37.75 16.27
C THR A 891 -21.93 -37.94 14.83
N ASN A 892 -21.08 -37.61 13.86
CA ASN A 892 -21.41 -37.52 12.45
C ASN A 892 -22.61 -36.58 12.18
N ASP A 893 -22.82 -35.59 13.06
CA ASP A 893 -23.86 -34.58 12.89
C ASP A 893 -23.39 -33.45 11.99
N ARG A 894 -24.33 -32.94 11.20
CA ARG A 894 -24.12 -31.84 10.26
C ARG A 894 -25.04 -30.70 10.59
N PHE A 895 -24.47 -29.52 10.82
CA PHE A 895 -25.20 -28.28 11.01
C PHE A 895 -24.97 -27.33 9.83
N GLU A 896 -25.99 -26.58 9.45
CA GLU A 896 -25.92 -25.50 8.46
C GLU A 896 -26.14 -24.16 9.15
N LEU A 897 -25.27 -23.19 8.90
CA LEU A 897 -25.43 -21.83 9.38
C LEU A 897 -26.55 -21.14 8.58
N ILE A 898 -27.62 -20.79 9.27
CA ILE A 898 -28.78 -20.12 8.69
C ILE A 898 -28.53 -18.60 8.65
N PRO A 899 -28.69 -17.94 7.48
CA PRO A 899 -28.56 -16.50 7.37
C PRO A 899 -29.57 -15.73 8.24
N PRO A 900 -29.19 -14.62 8.89
CA PRO A 900 -30.09 -13.82 9.75
C PRO A 900 -31.37 -13.35 9.05
N LYS A 901 -31.29 -13.07 7.74
CA LYS A 901 -32.42 -12.71 6.87
C LYS A 901 -33.59 -13.71 6.90
N CYS A 902 -33.34 -14.96 7.26
CA CYS A 902 -34.37 -15.99 7.39
C CYS A 902 -35.30 -15.77 8.60
N PHE A 903 -34.89 -14.93 9.55
CA PHE A 903 -35.64 -14.60 10.77
C PHE A 903 -36.04 -13.13 10.87
N GLU A 904 -35.58 -12.28 9.94
CA GLU A 904 -35.97 -10.88 9.84
C GLU A 904 -37.49 -10.74 9.77
N ASP A 905 -38.04 -9.76 10.49
CA ASP A 905 -39.47 -9.47 10.67
C ASP A 905 -40.28 -10.53 11.46
N GLU A 906 -39.80 -11.77 11.55
CA GLU A 906 -40.49 -12.85 12.26
C GLU A 906 -40.11 -12.95 13.75
N LEU A 907 -38.81 -12.83 14.07
CA LEU A 907 -38.31 -12.86 15.44
C LEU A 907 -38.00 -11.44 15.96
N ALA A 908 -37.95 -11.26 17.27
CA ALA A 908 -37.47 -10.01 17.85
C ALA A 908 -35.97 -9.84 17.57
N GLU A 909 -35.53 -8.59 17.43
CA GLU A 909 -34.17 -8.20 17.02
C GLU A 909 -33.09 -8.89 17.86
N ILE A 910 -33.32 -9.06 19.17
CA ILE A 910 -32.36 -9.73 20.08
C ILE A 910 -32.06 -11.18 19.67
N PHE A 911 -33.04 -11.91 19.14
CA PHE A 911 -32.86 -13.31 18.73
C PHE A 911 -32.13 -13.44 17.40
N VAL A 912 -32.17 -12.39 16.57
CA VAL A 912 -31.49 -12.33 15.28
C VAL A 912 -30.08 -11.79 15.45
N SER A 913 -29.93 -10.69 16.19
CA SER A 913 -28.69 -9.93 16.30
C SER A 913 -27.69 -10.49 17.30
N ASN A 914 -28.12 -11.14 18.39
CA ASN A 914 -27.20 -11.65 19.42
C ASN A 914 -26.82 -13.13 19.24
N TYR A 915 -27.48 -13.85 18.33
CA TYR A 915 -27.26 -15.29 18.13
C TYR A 915 -26.85 -15.60 16.69
N SER A 916 -26.09 -16.68 16.55
CA SER A 916 -25.91 -17.43 15.30
C SER A 916 -26.87 -18.63 15.30
N HIS A 917 -27.39 -18.99 14.13
CA HIS A 917 -28.47 -19.97 14.00
C HIS A 917 -27.98 -21.21 13.26
N TRP A 918 -27.88 -22.34 13.95
CA TRP A 918 -27.29 -23.56 13.41
C TRP A 918 -28.36 -24.65 13.28
N TRP A 919 -28.67 -25.03 12.04
CA TRP A 919 -29.70 -26.02 11.75
C TRP A 919 -29.11 -27.42 11.59
N ASN A 920 -29.55 -28.36 12.43
CA ASN A 920 -29.15 -29.76 12.34
C ASN A 920 -29.99 -30.52 11.31
N ASP A 921 -29.33 -31.12 10.31
CA ASP A 921 -29.97 -31.84 9.22
C ASP A 921 -30.71 -33.11 9.68
N LYS A 922 -30.27 -33.78 10.74
CA LYS A 922 -30.91 -35.01 11.25
C LYS A 922 -32.08 -34.71 12.18
N THR A 923 -31.87 -33.90 13.21
CA THR A 923 -32.88 -33.63 14.25
C THR A 923 -33.93 -32.62 13.80
N LYS A 924 -33.64 -31.85 12.74
CA LYS A 924 -34.49 -30.76 12.23
C LYS A 924 -34.74 -29.65 13.27
N ILE A 925 -33.75 -29.41 14.13
CA ILE A 925 -33.75 -28.38 15.17
C ILE A 925 -32.77 -27.27 14.75
N VAL A 926 -33.11 -26.01 15.01
CA VAL A 926 -32.17 -24.88 14.92
C VAL A 926 -31.74 -24.47 16.32
N GLU A 927 -30.43 -24.40 16.53
CA GLU A 927 -29.79 -23.97 17.77
C GLU A 927 -29.42 -22.49 17.70
N PHE A 928 -29.69 -21.76 18.77
CA PHE A 928 -29.31 -20.36 18.94
C PHE A 928 -28.05 -20.32 19.79
N ARG A 929 -26.91 -20.27 19.11
CA ARG A 929 -25.57 -20.23 19.69
C ARG A 929 -25.09 -18.77 19.78
N PRO A 930 -24.06 -18.45 20.58
CA PRO A 930 -23.47 -17.11 20.59
C PRO A 930 -23.13 -16.65 19.17
N VAL A 931 -23.27 -15.34 18.89
CA VAL A 931 -23.04 -14.84 17.52
C VAL A 931 -21.58 -14.99 17.08
N HIS A 932 -20.62 -14.83 18.00
CA HIS A 932 -19.19 -14.84 17.67
C HIS A 932 -18.55 -16.21 17.92
N PHE A 933 -17.87 -16.73 16.91
CA PHE A 933 -17.14 -18.01 16.92
C PHE A 933 -16.11 -18.13 18.05
N GLN A 934 -15.50 -17.01 18.47
CA GLN A 934 -14.46 -16.98 19.50
C GLN A 934 -14.98 -17.12 20.94
N HIS A 935 -16.28 -17.26 21.14
CA HIS A 935 -16.87 -17.46 22.47
C HIS A 935 -16.42 -18.81 23.07
N GLU A 936 -15.95 -18.83 24.32
CA GLU A 936 -15.36 -20.02 24.97
C GLU A 936 -16.25 -21.27 24.88
N ASN A 937 -17.57 -21.08 25.00
CA ASN A 937 -18.57 -22.15 24.93
C ASN A 937 -19.45 -22.05 23.66
N PHE A 938 -18.89 -21.65 22.52
CA PHE A 938 -19.65 -21.44 21.28
C PHE A 938 -20.57 -22.61 20.90
N LEU A 939 -20.10 -23.86 21.03
CA LEU A 939 -20.88 -25.06 20.70
C LEU A 939 -21.92 -25.42 21.78
N HIS A 940 -21.62 -25.14 23.06
CA HIS A 940 -22.39 -25.65 24.20
C HIS A 940 -23.39 -24.64 24.77
N ASP A 941 -23.13 -23.34 24.62
CA ASP A 941 -23.97 -22.27 25.15
C ASP A 941 -25.20 -22.03 24.25
N ILE A 942 -26.07 -23.03 24.20
CA ILE A 942 -27.30 -23.00 23.41
C ILE A 942 -28.42 -22.46 24.29
N HIS A 943 -28.82 -21.20 24.08
CA HIS A 943 -29.83 -20.55 24.91
C HIS A 943 -31.24 -20.95 24.50
N TYR A 944 -31.48 -21.05 23.19
CA TYR A 944 -32.78 -21.34 22.61
C TYR A 944 -32.68 -22.39 21.52
N ILE A 945 -33.76 -23.13 21.33
CA ILE A 945 -33.90 -24.08 20.23
C ILE A 945 -35.25 -23.90 19.53
N LEU A 946 -35.24 -24.03 18.20
CA LEU A 946 -36.42 -24.01 17.33
C LEU A 946 -36.65 -25.39 16.73
N ALA A 947 -37.79 -26.00 17.03
CA ALA A 947 -38.23 -27.23 16.36
C ALA A 947 -39.05 -26.88 15.10
N ILE A 948 -38.42 -26.92 13.92
CA ILE A 948 -38.99 -26.40 12.66
C ILE A 948 -40.37 -27.00 12.34
N LYS A 949 -40.54 -28.33 12.52
CA LYS A 949 -41.80 -29.02 12.24
C LYS A 949 -42.97 -28.50 13.09
N LYS A 950 -42.70 -28.17 14.35
CA LYS A 950 -43.71 -27.70 15.30
C LYS A 950 -43.84 -26.18 15.31
N GLY A 951 -42.80 -25.46 14.88
CA GLY A 951 -42.73 -24.00 14.94
C GLY A 951 -42.58 -23.46 16.36
N PHE A 952 -42.10 -24.26 17.32
CA PHE A 952 -41.94 -23.81 18.71
C PHE A 952 -40.49 -23.43 18.99
N ILE A 953 -40.30 -22.25 19.57
CA ILE A 953 -39.02 -21.77 20.09
C ILE A 953 -39.08 -21.83 21.61
N ARG A 954 -38.11 -22.52 22.22
CA ARG A 954 -38.03 -22.69 23.67
C ARG A 954 -36.62 -22.48 24.20
N THR A 955 -36.50 -22.20 25.49
CA THR A 955 -35.21 -22.25 26.19
C THR A 955 -34.66 -23.68 26.20
N ASN A 956 -33.34 -23.83 26.17
CA ASN A 956 -32.68 -25.14 26.22
C ASN A 956 -32.52 -25.69 27.65
N ASN A 957 -32.99 -24.97 28.68
CA ASN A 957 -32.95 -25.41 30.07
C ASN A 957 -34.00 -26.53 30.30
N THR A 958 -33.57 -27.64 30.89
CA THR A 958 -34.43 -28.80 31.22
C THR A 958 -35.29 -28.58 32.46
N GLU A 959 -34.82 -27.78 33.42
CA GLU A 959 -35.50 -27.50 34.69
C GLU A 959 -36.53 -26.37 34.58
N ASN A 960 -36.26 -25.35 33.75
CA ASN A 960 -37.17 -24.23 33.54
C ASN A 960 -37.39 -23.90 32.04
N ARG A 961 -38.37 -24.58 31.43
CA ARG A 961 -38.69 -24.45 30.01
C ARG A 961 -39.63 -23.28 29.76
N GLN A 962 -39.15 -22.29 29.02
CA GLN A 962 -39.92 -21.14 28.60
C GLN A 962 -40.15 -21.17 27.09
N TYR A 963 -41.34 -20.77 26.64
CA TYR A 963 -41.73 -20.75 25.23
C TYR A 963 -41.85 -19.32 24.71
N LEU A 964 -41.24 -19.04 23.56
CA LEU A 964 -41.38 -17.74 22.90
C LEU A 964 -42.75 -17.61 22.25
N ILE A 965 -43.45 -16.54 22.57
CA ILE A 965 -44.74 -16.20 21.96
C ILE A 965 -44.52 -15.65 20.54
N ASN A 966 -45.32 -16.12 19.59
CA ASN A 966 -45.30 -15.64 18.22
C ASN A 966 -45.72 -14.16 18.17
N ARG A 967 -44.88 -13.29 17.61
CA ARG A 967 -45.13 -11.85 17.45
C ARG A 967 -46.35 -11.55 16.55
N SER A 968 -46.64 -12.45 15.61
CA SER A 968 -47.81 -12.36 14.74
C SER A 968 -49.10 -12.85 15.39
N SER A 969 -49.03 -13.45 16.58
CA SER A 969 -50.23 -13.89 17.29
C SER A 969 -51.09 -12.68 17.69
N SER A 970 -52.41 -12.87 17.68
CA SER A 970 -53.38 -11.88 18.16
C SER A 970 -53.08 -11.48 19.61
N PHE A 971 -52.65 -12.44 20.43
CA PHE A 971 -52.24 -12.23 21.82
C PHE A 971 -51.12 -11.18 21.93
N PHE A 972 -50.00 -11.38 21.23
CA PHE A 972 -48.87 -10.46 21.26
C PHE A 972 -49.26 -9.08 20.73
N LYS A 973 -49.90 -9.01 19.56
CA LYS A 973 -50.29 -7.75 18.90
C LYS A 973 -51.23 -6.92 19.77
N ASN A 974 -52.16 -7.56 20.47
CA ASN A 974 -53.09 -6.89 21.37
C ASN A 974 -52.37 -6.29 22.58
N LEU A 975 -51.50 -7.05 23.26
CA LEU A 975 -50.74 -6.55 24.41
C LEU A 975 -49.77 -5.44 24.00
N PHE A 976 -49.04 -5.64 22.90
CA PHE A 976 -48.09 -4.66 22.37
C PHE A 976 -48.80 -3.34 22.01
N THR A 977 -49.86 -3.39 21.20
CA THR A 977 -50.57 -2.18 20.73
C THR A 977 -51.29 -1.47 21.87
N LYS A 978 -51.76 -2.20 22.88
CA LYS A 978 -52.47 -1.60 24.03
C LYS A 978 -51.51 -0.85 24.96
N TYR A 979 -50.35 -1.45 25.27
CA TYR A 979 -49.45 -0.96 26.31
C TYR A 979 -48.05 -0.61 25.79
N PHE A 980 -47.33 -1.57 25.21
CA PHE A 980 -45.87 -1.46 25.01
C PHE A 980 -45.43 -0.66 23.78
N ILE A 981 -46.31 -0.43 22.80
CA ILE A 981 -46.05 0.49 21.66
C ILE A 981 -45.70 1.92 22.12
N ARG A 982 -46.04 2.25 23.36
CA ARG A 982 -45.74 3.54 24.00
C ARG A 982 -44.32 3.64 24.55
N LEU A 983 -43.62 2.52 24.69
CA LEU A 983 -42.26 2.48 25.24
C LEU A 983 -41.22 2.15 24.18
N ASP A 984 -41.49 1.16 23.32
CA ASP A 984 -40.53 0.71 22.33
C ASP A 984 -41.18 0.23 21.02
N GLY A 985 -40.36 0.07 19.98
CA GLY A 985 -40.76 -0.51 18.71
C GLY A 985 -40.96 -2.02 18.81
N GLU A 986 -41.85 -2.55 17.98
CA GLU A 986 -42.22 -3.98 17.98
C GLU A 986 -41.04 -4.96 17.87
N PRO A 987 -40.00 -4.70 17.03
CA PRO A 987 -38.83 -5.59 16.94
C PRO A 987 -38.04 -5.73 18.24
N TYR A 988 -38.16 -4.78 19.18
CA TYR A 988 -37.42 -4.78 20.44
C TYR A 988 -38.23 -5.36 21.61
N VAL A 989 -39.43 -5.89 21.36
CA VAL A 989 -40.29 -6.50 22.38
C VAL A 989 -40.45 -7.99 22.12
N TYR A 990 -40.22 -8.81 23.15
CA TYR A 990 -40.48 -10.25 23.09
C TYR A 990 -41.16 -10.74 24.36
N MET A 991 -41.83 -11.89 24.27
CA MET A 991 -42.57 -12.47 25.39
C MET A 991 -42.27 -13.96 25.56
N LEU A 992 -41.89 -14.38 26.76
CA LEU A 992 -41.59 -15.76 27.12
C LEU A 992 -42.65 -16.27 28.10
N ALA A 993 -43.32 -17.37 27.75
CA ALA A 993 -44.28 -18.03 28.63
C ALA A 993 -43.59 -19.13 29.46
N ASP A 994 -43.85 -19.13 30.76
CA ASP A 994 -43.28 -20.04 31.76
C ASP A 994 -44.37 -20.39 32.78
N ASN A 995 -44.74 -21.67 32.88
CA ASN A 995 -45.70 -22.18 33.88
C ASN A 995 -47.00 -21.35 34.02
N GLY A 996 -47.53 -20.86 32.90
CA GLY A 996 -48.75 -20.04 32.86
C GLY A 996 -48.55 -18.54 33.12
N ILE A 997 -47.33 -18.07 33.36
CA ILE A 997 -46.96 -16.66 33.48
C ILE A 997 -46.26 -16.22 32.19
N ILE A 998 -46.49 -14.99 31.75
CA ILE A 998 -45.85 -14.43 30.55
C ILE A 998 -44.90 -13.31 30.93
N ASN A 999 -43.61 -13.54 30.74
CA ASN A 999 -42.56 -12.56 30.94
C ASN A 999 -42.42 -11.73 29.65
N ILE A 1000 -42.60 -10.42 29.74
CA ILE A 1000 -42.56 -9.47 28.63
C ILE A 1000 -41.28 -8.66 28.77
N HIS A 1001 -40.47 -8.62 27.72
CA HIS A 1001 -39.14 -8.00 27.74
C HIS A 1001 -39.05 -6.92 26.67
N LEU A 1002 -38.53 -5.75 27.05
CA LEU A 1002 -38.21 -4.66 26.13
C LEU A 1002 -36.69 -4.56 26.06
N SER A 1003 -36.09 -5.25 25.08
CA SER A 1003 -34.66 -5.58 25.05
C SER A 1003 -33.76 -4.35 25.05
N ARG A 1004 -34.13 -3.30 24.29
CA ARG A 1004 -33.34 -2.07 24.17
C ARG A 1004 -33.39 -1.20 25.41
N LEU A 1005 -34.50 -1.24 26.14
CA LEU A 1005 -34.70 -0.46 27.38
C LEU A 1005 -34.22 -1.20 28.63
N GLY A 1006 -33.95 -2.51 28.54
CA GLY A 1006 -33.53 -3.32 29.68
C GLY A 1006 -34.60 -3.47 30.78
N ILE A 1007 -35.88 -3.32 30.43
CA ILE A 1007 -37.01 -3.44 31.37
C ILE A 1007 -37.90 -4.63 31.04
N ALA A 1008 -38.51 -5.23 32.06
CA ALA A 1008 -39.34 -6.41 31.95
C ALA A 1008 -40.62 -6.33 32.79
N PHE A 1009 -41.66 -7.01 32.31
CA PHE A 1009 -42.96 -7.09 32.95
C PHE A 1009 -43.41 -8.55 33.05
N LYS A 1010 -44.35 -8.85 33.94
CA LYS A 1010 -44.96 -10.17 34.06
C LYS A 1010 -46.46 -10.06 33.92
N TYR A 1011 -47.03 -10.80 32.99
CA TYR A 1011 -48.47 -10.93 32.84
C TYR A 1011 -48.95 -12.23 33.48
N SER A 1012 -49.87 -12.12 34.42
CA SER A 1012 -50.51 -13.24 35.10
C SER A 1012 -51.93 -13.41 34.56
N PRO A 1013 -52.21 -14.43 33.70
CA PRO A 1013 -53.53 -14.64 33.11
C PRO A 1013 -54.65 -14.82 34.14
N GLN A 1014 -54.34 -15.42 35.30
CA GLN A 1014 -55.28 -15.63 36.41
C GLN A 1014 -55.84 -14.30 36.96
N HIS A 1015 -55.01 -13.25 37.02
CA HIS A 1015 -55.39 -11.95 37.56
C HIS A 1015 -55.64 -10.90 36.46
N SER A 1016 -55.34 -11.22 35.20
CA SER A 1016 -55.37 -10.28 34.06
C SER A 1016 -54.55 -9.00 34.30
N THR A 1017 -53.54 -9.05 35.17
CA THR A 1017 -52.67 -7.92 35.54
C THR A 1017 -51.28 -8.08 34.94
N ILE A 1018 -50.65 -6.94 34.60
CA ILE A 1018 -49.26 -6.87 34.14
C ILE A 1018 -48.46 -6.15 35.22
N THR A 1019 -47.58 -6.87 35.92
CA THR A 1019 -46.71 -6.30 36.96
C THR A 1019 -45.36 -5.90 36.40
N SER A 1020 -44.75 -4.83 36.93
CA SER A 1020 -43.39 -4.42 36.58
C SER A 1020 -42.37 -5.23 37.38
N ARG A 1021 -41.26 -5.61 36.73
CA ARG A 1021 -40.15 -6.28 37.42
C ARG A 1021 -39.25 -5.27 38.14
N GLU A 1022 -39.02 -4.10 37.57
CA GLU A 1022 -38.12 -3.07 38.10
C GLU A 1022 -38.79 -2.21 39.17
N TYR A 1023 -40.12 -2.04 39.09
CA TYR A 1023 -40.90 -1.30 40.08
C TYR A 1023 -41.79 -2.26 40.86
N PHE A 1024 -41.26 -2.72 41.99
CA PHE A 1024 -41.95 -3.60 42.93
C PHE A 1024 -43.32 -3.03 43.34
N ASP A 1025 -44.31 -3.90 43.53
CA ASP A 1025 -45.71 -3.57 43.84
C ASP A 1025 -46.44 -2.66 42.85
N MET A 1026 -45.94 -2.49 41.62
CA MET A 1026 -46.58 -1.68 40.59
C MET A 1026 -47.06 -2.53 39.41
N HIS A 1027 -48.28 -2.28 38.94
CA HIS A 1027 -48.88 -2.89 37.75
C HIS A 1027 -49.20 -1.84 36.68
N VAL A 1028 -49.29 -2.26 35.42
CA VAL A 1028 -49.66 -1.38 34.30
C VAL A 1028 -51.12 -0.96 34.46
N ASP A 1029 -51.35 0.36 34.59
CA ASP A 1029 -52.70 0.91 34.78
C ASP A 1029 -53.56 0.68 33.52
N GLU A 1030 -54.75 0.11 33.66
CA GLU A 1030 -55.64 -0.06 32.49
C GLU A 1030 -56.01 1.30 31.85
N ASN A 1031 -56.07 2.35 32.67
CA ASN A 1031 -56.25 3.72 32.23
C ASN A 1031 -54.89 4.42 32.07
N GLN A 1032 -54.32 4.25 30.88
CA GLN A 1032 -53.09 4.92 30.44
C GLN A 1032 -53.27 6.41 30.11
N CYS A 1033 -54.20 7.11 30.79
CA CYS A 1033 -54.39 8.56 30.71
C CYS A 1033 -53.69 9.23 31.89
N PHE A 1034 -52.73 10.11 31.60
CA PHE A 1034 -51.91 10.76 32.63
C PHE A 1034 -52.67 11.84 33.42
N GLY A 1035 -53.79 12.36 32.89
CA GLY A 1035 -54.51 13.52 33.44
C GLY A 1035 -53.77 14.88 33.28
N THR A 1036 -52.46 14.85 33.03
CA THR A 1036 -51.58 15.97 32.67
C THR A 1036 -50.71 15.57 31.45
N LEU A 1037 -49.70 16.37 31.04
CA LEU A 1037 -48.81 16.06 29.89
C LEU A 1037 -49.58 15.72 28.59
N THR A 1038 -50.62 16.51 28.30
CA THR A 1038 -51.53 16.30 27.17
C THR A 1038 -50.77 16.35 25.84
N GLY A 1039 -50.77 15.25 25.10
CA GLY A 1039 -50.05 15.11 23.82
C GLY A 1039 -48.86 14.15 23.87
N LEU A 1040 -48.37 13.77 25.05
CA LEU A 1040 -47.31 12.75 25.19
C LEU A 1040 -47.84 11.38 24.75
N ARG A 1041 -47.25 10.82 23.69
CA ARG A 1041 -47.60 9.48 23.17
C ARG A 1041 -46.71 8.37 23.71
N SER A 1042 -45.45 8.71 24.03
CA SER A 1042 -44.46 7.76 24.53
C SER A 1042 -44.41 7.80 26.06
N GLY A 1043 -45.05 6.83 26.70
CA GLY A 1043 -45.01 6.66 28.15
C GLY A 1043 -46.01 5.62 28.65
N LEU A 1044 -45.62 4.90 29.70
CA LEU A 1044 -46.41 3.84 30.33
C LEU A 1044 -46.69 4.17 31.79
N LEU A 1045 -47.97 4.26 32.15
CA LEU A 1045 -48.42 4.56 33.50
C LEU A 1045 -48.55 3.27 34.31
N LEU A 1046 -48.00 3.28 35.52
CA LEU A 1046 -48.08 2.20 36.49
C LEU A 1046 -48.86 2.67 37.73
N SER A 1047 -49.60 1.76 38.36
CA SER A 1047 -50.38 1.95 39.57
C SER A 1047 -50.00 0.91 40.63
N PRO A 1048 -50.08 1.23 41.93
CA PRO A 1048 -49.77 0.27 43.01
C PRO A 1048 -50.77 -0.89 43.05
N MET A 1049 -50.31 -2.10 43.40
CA MET A 1049 -51.13 -3.33 43.45
C MET A 1049 -52.14 -3.38 44.61
N ALA A 1050 -51.80 -2.81 45.77
CA ALA A 1050 -52.70 -2.72 46.92
C ALA A 1050 -53.15 -1.27 47.14
N ALA A 1051 -54.47 -1.06 47.27
CA ALA A 1051 -54.98 0.07 48.03
C ALA A 1051 -54.71 -0.27 49.51
N ILE A 1052 -53.54 0.12 50.04
CA ILE A 1052 -53.23 -0.14 51.45
C ILE A 1052 -54.24 0.65 52.30
N GLU A 1053 -55.15 -0.08 52.94
CA GLU A 1053 -56.14 0.45 53.88
C GLU A 1053 -55.49 0.90 55.20
N HIS A 1054 -54.54 1.85 55.18
CA HIS A 1054 -54.11 2.51 56.42
C HIS A 1054 -53.79 4.00 56.21
N LYS A 1055 -54.83 4.81 56.47
CA LYS A 1055 -54.89 6.11 57.19
C LYS A 1055 -53.73 7.16 57.14
N ASN A 1056 -52.74 7.08 56.26
CA ASN A 1056 -51.81 8.19 56.00
C ASN A 1056 -51.91 8.65 54.53
N ARG A 1057 -52.53 9.82 54.33
CA ARG A 1057 -52.97 10.41 53.04
C ARG A 1057 -51.85 10.90 52.10
N HIS A 1058 -50.64 10.36 52.17
CA HIS A 1058 -49.54 10.81 51.31
C HIS A 1058 -48.65 9.65 50.85
N THR A 1059 -49.11 8.87 49.86
CA THR A 1059 -48.30 8.24 48.76
C THR A 1059 -49.10 7.22 47.94
N LEU A 1060 -50.21 7.62 47.31
CA LEU A 1060 -50.79 6.89 46.16
C LEU A 1060 -50.22 7.46 44.86
N CYS A 1061 -48.92 7.23 44.61
CA CYS A 1061 -48.25 7.83 43.46
C CYS A 1061 -48.25 6.84 42.28
N ARG A 1062 -49.11 7.08 41.29
CA ARG A 1062 -48.95 6.46 39.96
C ARG A 1062 -47.59 6.86 39.39
N LYS A 1063 -46.91 5.93 38.73
CA LYS A 1063 -45.57 6.17 38.17
C LYS A 1063 -45.63 6.16 36.66
N LEU A 1064 -45.09 7.19 36.02
CA LEU A 1064 -44.99 7.27 34.57
C LEU A 1064 -43.57 6.89 34.13
N ILE A 1065 -43.45 5.82 33.35
CA ILE A 1065 -42.21 5.48 32.64
C ILE A 1065 -42.23 6.23 31.32
N VAL A 1066 -41.20 7.05 31.06
CA VAL A 1066 -40.99 7.73 29.78
C VAL A 1066 -39.64 7.29 29.23
N PRO A 1067 -39.57 6.73 28.02
CA PRO A 1067 -38.29 6.39 27.42
C PRO A 1067 -37.49 7.67 27.10
N TYR A 1068 -36.18 7.63 27.33
CA TYR A 1068 -35.27 8.73 27.00
C TYR A 1068 -35.08 8.82 25.47
N GLY A 1069 -35.20 10.01 24.88
CA GLY A 1069 -35.03 10.24 23.44
C GLY A 1069 -35.47 11.62 22.96
N GLU A 1070 -35.24 11.94 21.68
CA GLU A 1070 -35.62 13.21 21.07
C GLU A 1070 -37.15 13.41 21.01
N ILE A 1071 -37.60 14.60 21.41
CA ILE A 1071 -39.03 14.94 21.44
C ILE A 1071 -39.49 15.33 20.02
N ARG A 1072 -40.42 14.55 19.44
CA ARG A 1072 -41.08 14.86 18.17
C ARG A 1072 -42.50 15.38 18.41
N ILE A 1073 -42.75 16.65 18.07
CA ILE A 1073 -44.06 17.30 18.23
C ILE A 1073 -44.79 17.27 16.87
N LYS A 1074 -45.99 16.67 16.80
CA LYS A 1074 -46.87 16.80 15.62
C LYS A 1074 -47.64 18.10 15.74
N ASN A 1075 -47.31 19.09 14.90
CA ASN A 1075 -48.00 20.38 14.81
C ASN A 1075 -49.47 20.22 14.46
N HIS A 1076 -50.37 20.23 15.44
CA HIS A 1076 -51.78 20.56 15.26
C HIS A 1076 -52.13 21.67 16.26
N TYR A 1077 -52.27 22.90 15.73
CA TYR A 1077 -52.74 24.14 16.38
C TYR A 1077 -51.95 24.62 17.61
N CYS A 1078 -51.00 25.53 17.34
CA CYS A 1078 -50.20 26.23 18.33
C CYS A 1078 -50.93 27.49 18.82
N MET A 1079 -51.16 27.63 20.13
CA MET A 1079 -51.22 28.95 20.78
C MET A 1079 -49.91 29.13 21.54
N LYS A 1080 -49.13 30.14 21.13
CA LYS A 1080 -47.81 30.51 21.68
C LYS A 1080 -47.89 30.64 23.20
N PHE A 1081 -47.15 29.80 23.91
CA PHE A 1081 -46.63 30.13 25.25
C PHE A 1081 -45.20 30.61 25.08
N THR A 1082 -44.97 31.88 25.34
CA THR A 1082 -43.63 32.48 25.49
C THR A 1082 -42.95 31.88 26.72
N PRO A 1083 -41.71 31.36 26.62
CA PRO A 1083 -40.94 30.99 27.79
C PRO A 1083 -40.41 32.26 28.45
N PHE A 1084 -40.83 32.52 29.69
CA PHE A 1084 -40.10 33.35 30.63
C PHE A 1084 -38.90 32.54 31.13
N LEU A 1085 -37.76 32.64 30.44
CA LEU A 1085 -36.43 32.39 31.01
C LEU A 1085 -35.52 33.42 30.34
N LYS A 1086 -35.30 34.52 31.07
CA LYS A 1086 -34.38 35.59 30.71
C LYS A 1086 -32.94 35.09 30.81
N ASP A 1087 -32.17 35.54 29.83
CA ASP A 1087 -30.72 35.65 29.77
C ASP A 1087 -30.07 35.98 31.12
N PHE A 1088 -29.00 35.25 31.42
CA PHE A 1088 -27.82 35.78 32.10
C PHE A 1088 -26.58 35.12 31.48
N SER A 1089 -25.83 35.91 30.73
CA SER A 1089 -24.45 35.63 30.32
C SER A 1089 -23.59 36.86 30.58
N ALA A 1090 -22.35 36.61 31.04
CA ALA A 1090 -21.23 37.52 31.29
C ALA A 1090 -21.32 38.29 32.63
N GLU A 1091 -20.28 38.42 33.47
CA GLU A 1091 -18.82 38.53 33.27
C GLU A 1091 -18.00 38.04 34.50
N ASP A 1092 -16.76 37.61 34.22
CA ASP A 1092 -15.48 37.74 34.96
C ASP A 1092 -15.24 37.21 36.39
N GLY A 1093 -14.09 36.51 36.54
CA GLY A 1093 -13.36 36.43 37.81
C GLY A 1093 -12.54 35.15 38.09
N TYR A 1094 -11.34 35.05 37.50
CA TYR A 1094 -10.08 34.43 37.98
C TYR A 1094 -10.03 33.62 39.32
N VAL A 1095 -9.41 32.43 39.28
CA VAL A 1095 -8.13 32.01 39.96
C VAL A 1095 -8.07 30.47 40.18
N ASP A 1096 -6.85 29.97 39.93
CA ASP A 1096 -6.21 28.65 39.96
C ASP A 1096 -6.45 27.60 41.09
N ASP A 1097 -6.06 26.38 40.70
CA ASP A 1097 -5.39 25.29 41.44
C ASP A 1097 -6.11 24.50 42.55
N ASN A 1098 -6.42 23.22 42.26
CA ASN A 1098 -5.69 22.04 42.80
C ASN A 1098 -6.37 20.68 42.50
N CYS A 1099 -5.59 19.77 41.91
CA CYS A 1099 -5.57 18.28 41.86
C CYS A 1099 -6.52 17.42 42.76
N PRO A 1100 -6.68 16.08 42.57
CA PRO A 1100 -6.51 15.19 41.40
C PRO A 1100 -7.75 14.30 41.08
N LYS A 1101 -7.86 13.83 39.82
CA LYS A 1101 -8.81 12.79 39.38
C LYS A 1101 -8.49 11.43 40.00
N LYS A 1102 -9.40 10.91 40.86
CA LYS A 1102 -9.41 9.52 41.33
C LYS A 1102 -10.32 8.65 40.46
N LYS A 1103 -9.74 7.53 40.01
CA LYS A 1103 -10.36 6.30 39.50
C LYS A 1103 -11.49 5.79 40.40
N PHE A 1104 -12.59 5.33 39.81
CA PHE A 1104 -13.43 4.21 40.31
C PHE A 1104 -14.12 3.58 39.06
N LEU A 1105 -13.62 2.47 38.52
CA LEU A 1105 -14.02 1.08 38.85
C LEU A 1105 -15.55 0.93 39.00
N ARG A 1106 -16.21 0.42 37.95
CA ARG A 1106 -17.51 -0.24 38.03
C ARG A 1106 -17.33 -1.71 37.67
N ASN A 1107 -17.34 -2.53 38.71
CA ASN A 1107 -17.61 -3.95 38.65
C ASN A 1107 -19.07 -4.17 39.10
N LYS A 1108 -19.77 -5.00 38.33
CA LYS A 1108 -20.88 -5.91 38.70
C LYS A 1108 -22.11 -5.35 39.45
N SER A 1109 -23.26 -5.44 38.77
CA SER A 1109 -24.20 -6.55 38.95
C SER A 1109 -25.05 -6.73 37.69
#